data_AF-A0A849ZE10-F1
#
_entry.id   AF-A0A849ZE10-F1
#
_cell.length_a   1.000
_cell.length_b   1.000
_cell.length_c   1.000
_cell.angle_alpha   90.00
_cell.angle_beta   90.00
_cell.angle_gamma   90.00
#
_symmetry.space_group_name_H-M   'P 1'
#
loop_
_entity.id
_entity.type
_entity.pdbx_description
1 polymer ?
#
loop_
_entity_poly.entity_id
_entity_poly.type
_entity_poly.pdbx_seq_one_letter_code
_entity_poly.pdbx_strand_id
1 'polypeptide(L)'
;MSKWGWARPAIAATILGVIGASCFPSYKDAFVGATYSVPKDGPQWALFDPDAIVPMRVLATIGPYLVTGFDDPAKAGECIAGFSDDAQVARMRTFGTCLSETTPPAGPACAEPGGERWDQCMAASFEWITCSCVPTPATCAQGRPDTVSCSVDATKLPTACAALGGVDKLRMLTAIGHAAEAMVTYELETFGPAALEAPMAQDVRDSFKKAIGQAATTLRCDGTNSATQCATQSTSRARKIPADAPALALSGGAANGAYPAGFLYELLMARAEGIRVDARAKAEGFSVTTGTSVGALLAPIVDLALSDDTTPSAVALDWCKVRTRATTRPGTAHECALDFLEYVSKVNEWDLLCVEDASFLSDFVQGPSDADSAGKPSFGRFWPMEDDIVRPFYEYFGPVLSQNDMTRVVMTSDTQSKTLQGLDERTCRTAQTPAPNTTKYSCSAGAPGTQLDCLPCGVAASVPNPLFARAPNRIWSGVRATGEAGSFFDGGLRSGLPALRAVQLSAIRPDLKEYTAVLAFSTEKAQSTPSTAPRSGLELALVSLDSLVQQGHHWELGFASLFEQQRRKRARYASAAVLGQPVCTQGVAQPTPALGGAISFSFMPEKINGMELGAGGYQFDPTVTTGLFLAGRKAFLDQASSQKRNVLTFLRWKYVKQAIEAPDGSGKTWLAKRLDKYNADFATWDATFPKTPAAWKAHIQERHDLLDDKIEECPE
;
A
#
# COMPACT_ATOMS: atom_id res chain seq x y z
N MET A 1 -22.21 -29.51 -26.38
CA MET A 1 -20.78 -29.79 -26.11
C MET A 1 -20.29 -30.97 -26.96
N SER A 2 -19.66 -30.74 -28.12
CA SER A 2 -18.77 -31.70 -28.82
C SER A 2 -18.26 -31.14 -30.17
N LYS A 3 -17.30 -30.19 -30.14
CA LYS A 3 -16.55 -29.77 -31.35
C LYS A 3 -15.37 -28.85 -30.98
N TRP A 4 -14.46 -29.29 -30.10
CA TRP A 4 -13.22 -28.56 -29.82
C TRP A 4 -12.07 -29.54 -29.68
N GLY A 5 -11.40 -29.81 -30.79
CA GLY A 5 -10.22 -30.67 -30.87
C GLY A 5 -8.98 -29.86 -31.26
N TRP A 6 -7.87 -30.17 -30.59
CA TRP A 6 -6.48 -30.04 -31.09
C TRP A 6 -5.74 -28.68 -31.04
N ALA A 7 -6.09 -27.74 -30.15
CA ALA A 7 -5.27 -26.51 -29.93
C ALA A 7 -4.58 -26.42 -28.53
N ARG A 8 -4.33 -27.56 -27.86
CA ARG A 8 -3.99 -27.56 -26.42
C ARG A 8 -2.52 -27.24 -26.00
N PRO A 9 -1.44 -27.47 -26.79
CA PRO A 9 -0.07 -27.19 -26.32
C PRO A 9 0.39 -25.73 -26.48
N ALA A 10 -0.05 -25.03 -27.54
CA ALA A 10 0.42 -23.66 -27.85
C ALA A 10 -0.19 -22.59 -26.91
N ILE A 11 -1.40 -22.84 -26.41
CA ILE A 11 -2.13 -21.93 -25.52
C ILE A 11 -1.51 -21.91 -24.11
N ALA A 12 -1.14 -23.07 -23.58
CA ALA A 12 -0.39 -23.16 -22.32
C ALA A 12 0.96 -22.44 -22.43
N ALA A 13 1.66 -22.55 -23.56
CA ALA A 13 2.94 -21.88 -23.79
C ALA A 13 2.83 -20.34 -23.93
N THR A 14 1.68 -19.80 -24.36
CA THR A 14 1.47 -18.35 -24.48
C THR A 14 1.09 -17.74 -23.13
N ILE A 15 0.23 -18.40 -22.36
CA ILE A 15 -0.09 -18.02 -20.97
C ILE A 15 1.19 -18.14 -20.10
N LEU A 16 1.96 -19.22 -20.25
CA LEU A 16 3.27 -19.37 -19.61
C LEU A 16 4.36 -18.47 -20.23
N GLY A 17 4.17 -17.91 -21.42
CA GLY A 17 5.09 -16.95 -22.02
C GLY A 17 4.91 -15.53 -21.47
N VAL A 18 3.66 -15.16 -21.20
CA VAL A 18 3.29 -13.91 -20.49
C VAL A 18 3.58 -14.02 -18.98
N ILE A 19 3.45 -15.22 -18.40
CA ILE A 19 3.63 -15.47 -16.96
C ILE A 19 5.04 -15.99 -16.59
N GLY A 20 5.76 -16.64 -17.50
CA GLY A 20 6.89 -17.52 -17.17
C GLY A 20 8.27 -17.15 -17.76
N ALA A 21 8.46 -15.98 -18.37
CA ALA A 21 9.77 -15.61 -18.91
C ALA A 21 10.79 -15.06 -17.89
N SER A 22 10.43 -14.90 -16.61
CA SER A 22 11.39 -14.67 -15.52
C SER A 22 10.76 -14.93 -14.16
N CYS A 23 10.62 -16.20 -13.79
CA CYS A 23 10.48 -16.56 -12.38
C CYS A 23 11.76 -16.07 -11.67
N PHE A 24 11.60 -15.33 -10.57
CA PHE A 24 12.62 -14.58 -9.81
C PHE A 24 12.86 -13.13 -10.29
N PRO A 25 12.13 -12.15 -9.72
CA PRO A 25 12.64 -10.81 -9.62
C PRO A 25 13.89 -10.86 -8.73
N SER A 26 15.01 -10.37 -9.23
CA SER A 26 16.20 -10.10 -8.42
C SER A 26 15.87 -9.05 -7.34
N TYR A 27 16.72 -8.91 -6.31
CA TYR A 27 16.63 -7.82 -5.31
C TYR A 27 16.47 -6.43 -5.94
N LYS A 28 16.89 -6.27 -7.21
CA LYS A 28 16.75 -5.09 -8.06
C LYS A 28 15.28 -4.80 -8.42
N ASP A 29 14.56 -5.81 -8.90
CA ASP A 29 13.19 -5.69 -9.43
C ASP A 29 12.11 -5.38 -8.36
N ALA A 30 12.45 -5.55 -7.07
CA ALA A 30 11.61 -5.19 -5.93
C ALA A 30 11.66 -3.68 -5.60
N PHE A 31 12.75 -2.98 -5.95
CA PHE A 31 12.88 -1.53 -5.72
C PHE A 31 12.07 -0.70 -6.73
N VAL A 32 11.83 -1.24 -7.91
CA VAL A 32 11.14 -0.58 -9.03
C VAL A 32 9.98 -1.48 -9.46
N GLY A 33 8.95 -1.58 -8.61
CA GLY A 33 7.77 -2.43 -8.77
C GLY A 33 7.66 -3.18 -10.09
N ALA A 34 8.33 -4.33 -10.22
CA ALA A 34 8.34 -5.23 -11.37
C ALA A 34 8.25 -4.53 -12.76
N THR A 35 9.16 -3.62 -13.07
CA THR A 35 9.25 -3.10 -14.44
C THR A 35 9.84 -4.14 -15.38
N TYR A 36 9.01 -4.72 -16.26
CA TYR A 36 9.60 -5.35 -17.43
C TYR A 36 10.09 -4.22 -18.34
N SER A 37 11.38 -4.26 -18.67
CA SER A 37 11.95 -3.45 -19.73
C SER A 37 11.25 -3.81 -21.04
N VAL A 38 10.56 -2.85 -21.65
CA VAL A 38 10.21 -2.93 -23.07
C VAL A 38 11.38 -2.25 -23.78
N PRO A 39 12.17 -2.98 -24.58
CA PRO A 39 13.26 -2.37 -25.34
C PRO A 39 12.69 -1.21 -26.17
N LYS A 40 13.35 -0.05 -26.13
CA LYS A 40 12.96 1.15 -26.88
C LYS A 40 12.81 0.90 -28.39
N ASP A 41 13.44 -0.18 -28.87
CA ASP A 41 13.49 -0.57 -30.28
C ASP A 41 12.47 -1.68 -30.64
N GLY A 42 11.66 -2.13 -29.68
CA GLY A 42 10.63 -3.15 -29.92
C GLY A 42 9.36 -2.57 -30.55
N PRO A 43 8.64 -3.31 -31.41
CA PRO A 43 7.38 -2.84 -32.02
C PRO A 43 6.28 -2.52 -30.98
N GLN A 44 6.43 -3.02 -29.75
CA GLN A 44 5.54 -2.70 -28.64
C GLN A 44 5.76 -1.28 -28.11
N TRP A 45 6.97 -0.71 -28.22
CA TRP A 45 7.27 0.66 -27.76
C TRP A 45 6.43 1.73 -28.49
N ALA A 46 6.11 1.49 -29.76
CA ALA A 46 5.28 2.38 -30.58
C ALA A 46 3.79 2.40 -30.21
N LEU A 47 3.32 1.42 -29.42
CA LEU A 47 1.94 1.37 -28.91
C LEU A 47 1.76 2.19 -27.62
N PHE A 48 2.85 2.70 -27.06
CA PHE A 48 2.84 3.42 -25.80
C PHE A 48 3.06 4.92 -26.01
N ASP A 49 2.40 5.74 -25.21
CA ASP A 49 2.73 7.17 -25.07
C ASP A 49 3.95 7.29 -24.13
N PRO A 50 5.19 7.48 -24.64
CA PRO A 50 6.37 7.59 -23.80
C PRO A 50 6.28 8.80 -22.85
N ASP A 51 5.51 9.83 -23.20
CA ASP A 51 5.27 10.99 -22.34
C ASP A 51 4.37 10.62 -21.14
N ALA A 52 3.73 9.44 -21.13
CA ALA A 52 2.86 8.95 -20.05
C ALA A 52 3.57 7.98 -19.13
N ILE A 53 4.27 7.02 -19.73
CA ILE A 53 4.80 5.87 -18.99
C ILE A 53 6.01 6.25 -18.15
N VAL A 54 6.92 7.07 -18.69
CA VAL A 54 8.16 7.44 -17.97
C VAL A 54 7.83 8.25 -16.71
N PRO A 55 6.99 9.31 -16.76
CA PRO A 55 6.61 10.05 -15.55
C PRO A 55 5.92 9.19 -14.50
N MET A 56 5.01 8.29 -14.90
CA MET A 56 4.31 7.38 -13.98
C MET A 56 5.26 6.40 -13.29
N ARG A 57 6.20 5.81 -14.04
CA ARG A 57 7.23 4.91 -13.49
C ARG A 57 8.10 5.65 -12.48
N VAL A 58 8.56 6.84 -12.85
CA VAL A 58 9.40 7.66 -11.99
C VAL A 58 8.66 8.09 -10.72
N LEU A 59 7.39 8.53 -10.84
CA LEU A 59 6.57 8.89 -9.67
C LEU A 59 6.41 7.72 -8.70
N ALA A 60 6.02 6.54 -9.21
CA ALA A 60 5.83 5.34 -8.40
C ALA A 60 7.13 4.89 -7.69
N THR A 61 8.27 5.22 -8.28
CA THR A 61 9.61 4.91 -7.79
C THR A 61 10.06 5.83 -6.67
N ILE A 62 9.99 7.16 -6.87
CA ILE A 62 10.59 8.12 -5.92
C ILE A 62 9.59 8.84 -5.03
N GLY A 63 8.35 9.02 -5.49
CA GLY A 63 7.30 9.76 -4.78
C GLY A 63 7.07 9.32 -3.32
N PRO A 64 6.90 8.02 -3.03
CA PRO A 64 6.61 7.51 -1.69
C PRO A 64 7.63 7.91 -0.63
N TYR A 65 8.90 8.10 -1.01
CA TYR A 65 9.94 8.50 -0.06
C TYR A 65 9.86 9.98 0.30
N LEU A 66 9.33 10.79 -0.61
CA LEU A 66 9.38 12.25 -0.52
C LEU A 66 8.15 12.85 0.15
N VAL A 67 7.05 12.12 0.28
CA VAL A 67 5.74 12.72 0.60
C VAL A 67 5.28 12.56 2.04
N THR A 68 5.95 11.83 2.92
CA THR A 68 5.43 11.55 4.28
C THR A 68 6.43 11.73 5.40
N GLY A 69 5.87 11.80 6.62
CA GLY A 69 6.62 11.68 7.87
C GLY A 69 7.22 12.98 8.40
N PHE A 70 6.86 14.13 7.86
CA PHE A 70 7.35 15.44 8.31
C PHE A 70 6.42 16.07 9.35
N ASP A 71 6.99 16.72 10.38
CA ASP A 71 6.22 17.47 11.38
C ASP A 71 5.70 18.81 10.79
N ASP A 72 6.46 19.42 9.88
CA ASP A 72 6.07 20.58 9.07
C ASP A 72 6.11 20.24 7.56
N PRO A 73 5.07 19.59 7.02
CA PRO A 73 5.05 19.16 5.64
C PRO A 73 5.11 20.33 4.65
N ALA A 74 4.57 21.51 5.00
CA ALA A 74 4.62 22.66 4.11
C ALA A 74 6.06 23.12 3.85
N LYS A 75 6.86 23.29 4.91
CA LYS A 75 8.29 23.63 4.77
C LYS A 75 9.08 22.50 4.10
N ALA A 76 8.74 21.25 4.37
CA ALA A 76 9.35 20.11 3.69
C ALA A 76 9.09 20.18 2.17
N GLY A 77 7.87 20.53 1.76
CA GLY A 77 7.52 20.74 0.35
C GLY A 77 8.25 21.93 -0.28
N GLU A 78 8.46 23.03 0.45
CA GLU A 78 9.30 24.14 -0.02
C GLU A 78 10.75 23.72 -0.26
N CYS A 79 11.33 22.95 0.68
CA CYS A 79 12.67 22.39 0.55
C CYS A 79 12.77 21.39 -0.63
N ILE A 80 11.84 20.45 -0.77
CA ILE A 80 11.82 19.43 -1.84
C ILE A 80 11.72 20.08 -3.21
N ALA A 81 10.93 21.15 -3.37
CA ALA A 81 10.82 21.83 -4.66
C ALA A 81 12.17 22.35 -5.16
N GLY A 82 13.08 22.73 -4.25
CA GLY A 82 14.43 23.13 -4.60
C GLY A 82 15.27 22.02 -5.23
N PHE A 83 14.93 20.74 -5.01
CA PHE A 83 15.61 19.61 -5.66
C PHE A 83 15.14 19.34 -7.09
N SER A 84 14.16 20.08 -7.60
CA SER A 84 13.71 19.97 -9.00
C SER A 84 14.60 20.73 -9.99
N ASP A 85 15.64 21.43 -9.52
CA ASP A 85 16.60 22.08 -10.41
C ASP A 85 17.57 21.05 -11.04
N ASP A 86 18.09 21.35 -12.23
CA ASP A 86 18.93 20.39 -12.97
C ASP A 86 20.23 20.05 -12.22
N ALA A 87 20.78 20.98 -11.44
CA ALA A 87 22.01 20.75 -10.68
C ALA A 87 21.76 19.80 -9.51
N GLN A 88 20.63 19.91 -8.82
CA GLN A 88 20.23 19.06 -7.72
C GLN A 88 19.84 17.67 -8.20
N VAL A 89 19.12 17.55 -9.33
CA VAL A 89 18.84 16.24 -9.93
C VAL A 89 20.13 15.54 -10.35
N ALA A 90 21.10 16.27 -10.93
CA ALA A 90 22.41 15.72 -11.25
C ALA A 90 23.16 15.26 -9.98
N ARG A 91 23.14 16.06 -8.90
CA ARG A 91 23.72 15.66 -7.60
C ARG A 91 23.06 14.42 -7.01
N MET A 92 21.73 14.35 -7.03
CA MET A 92 20.96 13.18 -6.56
C MET A 92 21.35 11.93 -7.36
N ARG A 93 21.50 12.05 -8.68
CA ARG A 93 21.95 10.94 -9.52
C ARG A 93 23.35 10.44 -9.13
N THR A 94 24.33 11.34 -9.06
CA THR A 94 25.70 11.00 -8.64
C THR A 94 25.70 10.30 -7.29
N PHE A 95 24.85 10.78 -6.37
CA PHE A 95 24.67 10.17 -5.06
C PHE A 95 24.15 8.72 -5.17
N GLY A 96 23.11 8.47 -5.96
CA GLY A 96 22.58 7.12 -6.18
C GLY A 96 23.60 6.19 -6.85
N THR A 97 24.44 6.69 -7.76
CA THR A 97 25.45 5.89 -8.46
C THR A 97 26.46 5.32 -7.48
N CYS A 98 26.97 6.15 -6.56
CA CYS A 98 27.92 5.69 -5.56
C CYS A 98 27.30 4.73 -4.53
N LEU A 99 25.99 4.83 -4.25
CA LEU A 99 25.29 3.81 -3.45
C LEU A 99 25.15 2.48 -4.19
N SER A 100 25.03 2.51 -5.53
CA SER A 100 24.83 1.32 -6.37
C SER A 100 26.11 0.56 -6.71
N GLU A 101 27.27 1.23 -6.67
CA GLU A 101 28.58 0.62 -6.92
C GLU A 101 28.97 -0.33 -5.77
N THR A 102 28.61 -1.60 -5.92
CA THR A 102 29.09 -2.71 -5.08
C THR A 102 30.56 -3.06 -5.34
N THR A 103 31.20 -2.41 -6.33
CA THR A 103 32.61 -2.58 -6.67
C THR A 103 33.26 -1.20 -6.68
N PRO A 104 34.22 -0.92 -5.77
CA PRO A 104 34.91 0.36 -5.80
C PRO A 104 35.65 0.52 -7.13
N PRO A 105 35.79 1.74 -7.67
CA PRO A 105 36.64 1.98 -8.82
C PRO A 105 38.03 1.39 -8.55
N ALA A 106 38.57 0.68 -9.53
CA ALA A 106 39.87 0.02 -9.46
C ALA A 106 41.01 1.04 -9.29
N GLY A 107 41.16 1.56 -8.07
CA GLY A 107 42.23 2.44 -7.63
C GLY A 107 43.01 1.76 -6.49
N PRO A 108 44.35 1.72 -6.54
CA PRO A 108 45.15 1.02 -5.55
C PRO A 108 45.29 1.91 -4.30
N ALA A 109 44.45 1.69 -3.29
CA ALA A 109 44.79 1.79 -1.85
C ALA A 109 43.54 1.90 -0.96
N CYS A 110 42.56 1.01 -1.05
CA CYS A 110 41.38 1.09 -0.17
C CYS A 110 40.71 -0.26 0.14
N ALA A 111 41.45 -1.37 0.08
CA ALA A 111 40.91 -2.71 0.29
C ALA A 111 41.46 -3.34 1.58
N GLU A 112 40.64 -3.40 2.63
CA GLU A 112 40.70 -4.52 3.58
C GLU A 112 39.57 -5.50 3.27
N PRO A 113 39.81 -6.82 3.39
CA PRO A 113 38.83 -7.83 3.05
C PRO A 113 37.79 -7.97 4.17
N GLY A 114 36.54 -7.59 3.90
CA GLY A 114 35.38 -8.00 4.69
C GLY A 114 34.52 -6.92 5.36
N GLY A 115 34.63 -5.64 4.98
CA GLY A 115 33.76 -4.58 5.53
C GLY A 115 33.20 -3.66 4.44
N GLU A 116 31.88 -3.61 4.28
CA GLU A 116 31.18 -2.61 3.44
C GLU A 116 31.54 -1.19 3.90
N ARG A 117 32.26 -0.43 3.07
CA ARG A 117 32.65 0.97 3.31
C ARG A 117 31.51 1.96 3.04
N TRP A 118 30.39 1.73 3.71
CA TRP A 118 29.22 2.60 3.66
C TRP A 118 29.54 4.02 4.16
N ASP A 119 30.44 4.13 5.13
CA ASP A 119 31.00 5.37 5.68
C ASP A 119 31.74 6.22 4.63
N GLN A 120 32.47 5.59 3.70
CA GLN A 120 33.19 6.29 2.64
C GLN A 120 32.30 6.68 1.46
N CYS A 121 31.36 5.82 1.07
CA CYS A 121 30.30 6.22 0.14
C CYS A 121 29.50 7.39 0.72
N MET A 122 29.13 7.36 2.01
CA MET A 122 28.45 8.50 2.63
C MET A 122 29.26 9.80 2.57
N ALA A 123 30.54 9.74 2.94
CA ALA A 123 31.43 10.90 2.96
C ALA A 123 31.76 11.45 1.56
N ALA A 124 31.84 10.58 0.55
CA ALA A 124 32.16 10.95 -0.83
C ALA A 124 30.93 11.34 -1.66
N SER A 125 29.74 10.83 -1.30
CA SER A 125 28.52 10.95 -2.14
C SER A 125 27.56 12.02 -1.65
N PHE A 126 27.52 12.27 -0.34
CA PHE A 126 26.81 13.43 0.15
C PHE A 126 27.72 14.65 -0.02
N GLU A 127 27.64 15.32 -1.16
CA GLU A 127 28.21 16.68 -1.24
C GLU A 127 27.71 17.57 -0.09
N TRP A 128 26.50 17.28 0.42
CA TRP A 128 25.82 18.02 1.49
C TRP A 128 26.14 17.47 2.88
N ILE A 129 26.91 16.39 3.02
CA ILE A 129 27.37 15.85 4.31
C ILE A 129 28.88 15.62 4.21
N THR A 130 29.65 16.50 4.84
CA THR A 130 31.08 16.32 5.00
C THR A 130 31.35 15.44 6.21
N CYS A 131 31.91 14.25 6.01
CA CYS A 131 32.39 13.41 7.09
C CYS A 131 33.92 13.46 7.18
N SER A 132 34.45 13.67 8.37
CA SER A 132 35.87 13.59 8.69
C SER A 132 36.12 12.48 9.72
N CYS A 133 37.15 11.68 9.47
CA CYS A 133 37.66 10.75 10.46
C CYS A 133 38.43 11.57 11.49
N VAL A 134 37.94 11.61 12.72
CA VAL A 134 38.63 12.24 13.86
C VAL A 134 39.39 11.13 14.59
N PRO A 135 40.73 11.23 14.71
CA PRO A 135 41.50 10.34 15.57
C PRO A 135 40.96 10.43 17.00
N THR A 136 40.59 9.30 17.60
CA THR A 136 39.79 9.27 18.83
C THR A 136 40.53 9.84 20.05
N PRO A 137 39.88 10.66 20.89
CA PRO A 137 40.21 10.77 22.32
C PRO A 137 39.89 9.44 23.05
N ALA A 138 40.52 9.18 24.19
CA ALA A 138 40.52 7.90 24.92
C ALA A 138 39.17 7.28 25.35
N THR A 139 38.02 7.84 24.96
CA THR A 139 36.67 7.37 25.35
C THR A 139 36.14 6.20 24.52
N CYS A 140 36.73 5.87 23.36
CA CYS A 140 36.45 4.64 22.60
C CYS A 140 37.43 3.49 22.95
N ALA A 141 37.78 3.37 24.23
CA ALA A 141 38.75 2.41 24.74
C ALA A 141 38.23 0.96 24.72
N GLN A 142 38.23 0.32 23.54
CA GLN A 142 38.15 -1.16 23.42
C GLN A 142 38.60 -1.70 22.04
N GLY A 143 39.51 -1.01 21.35
CA GLY A 143 40.38 -1.64 20.33
C GLY A 143 39.82 -1.89 18.93
N ARG A 144 39.00 -0.98 18.35
CA ARG A 144 38.74 -0.73 16.89
C ARG A 144 37.51 0.21 16.69
N PRO A 145 37.30 0.84 15.51
CA PRO A 145 38.14 1.76 14.71
C PRO A 145 37.65 3.23 14.83
N ASP A 146 38.18 4.11 13.97
CA ASP A 146 38.06 5.59 13.94
C ASP A 146 36.66 6.18 14.20
N THR A 147 36.62 7.36 14.81
CA THR A 147 35.39 8.11 15.01
C THR A 147 35.08 8.92 13.75
N VAL A 148 33.92 8.69 13.13
CA VAL A 148 33.48 9.51 12.00
C VAL A 148 32.62 10.66 12.54
N SER A 149 33.09 11.89 12.36
CA SER A 149 32.29 13.09 12.57
C SER A 149 31.72 13.52 11.24
N CYS A 150 30.39 13.67 11.14
CA CYS A 150 29.75 14.18 9.95
C CYS A 150 29.10 15.54 10.24
N SER A 151 29.06 16.41 9.25
CA SER A 151 28.35 17.69 9.30
C SER A 151 27.62 17.96 7.99
N VAL A 152 26.45 18.59 8.05
CA VAL A 152 25.71 18.98 6.84
C VAL A 152 26.26 20.28 6.28
N ASP A 153 26.69 20.30 5.01
CA ASP A 153 27.02 21.51 4.27
C ASP A 153 25.74 22.21 3.80
N ALA A 154 25.28 23.15 4.61
CA ALA A 154 24.06 23.91 4.36
C ALA A 154 24.12 24.76 3.06
N THR A 155 25.30 25.02 2.50
CA THR A 155 25.44 25.82 1.27
C THR A 155 25.00 25.07 0.01
N LYS A 156 24.98 23.73 0.07
CA LYS A 156 24.60 22.88 -1.06
C LYS A 156 23.15 22.41 -1.02
N LEU A 157 22.47 22.63 0.11
CA LEU A 157 21.03 22.40 0.21
C LEU A 157 20.26 23.59 -0.36
N PRO A 158 19.07 23.37 -0.94
CA PRO A 158 18.17 24.46 -1.27
C PRO A 158 17.95 25.39 -0.07
N THR A 159 17.93 26.70 -0.30
CA THR A 159 17.85 27.71 0.77
C THR A 159 16.60 27.52 1.66
N ALA A 160 15.49 27.06 1.08
CA ALA A 160 14.26 26.75 1.81
C ALA A 160 14.45 25.67 2.90
N CYS A 161 15.41 24.76 2.73
CA CYS A 161 15.70 23.71 3.71
C CYS A 161 16.30 24.26 5.03
N ALA A 162 16.74 25.53 5.06
CA ALA A 162 17.18 26.19 6.28
C ALA A 162 16.05 26.37 7.30
N ALA A 163 14.79 26.44 6.84
CA ALA A 163 13.61 26.62 7.69
C ALA A 163 13.13 25.32 8.36
N LEU A 164 13.68 24.16 7.98
CA LEU A 164 13.35 22.87 8.59
C LEU A 164 13.96 22.72 9.98
N GLY A 165 13.15 22.23 10.93
CA GLY A 165 13.65 21.76 12.22
C GLY A 165 14.62 20.58 12.07
N GLY A 166 15.43 20.30 13.09
CA GLY A 166 16.46 19.26 13.02
C GLY A 166 15.91 17.87 12.67
N VAL A 167 14.76 17.49 13.21
CA VAL A 167 14.08 16.22 12.92
C VAL A 167 13.61 16.14 11.47
N ASP A 168 12.93 17.16 10.98
CA ASP A 168 12.46 17.18 9.58
C ASP A 168 13.60 17.29 8.58
N LYS A 169 14.68 18.00 8.93
CA LYS A 169 15.90 18.03 8.12
C LYS A 169 16.54 16.64 8.01
N LEU A 170 16.58 15.88 9.10
CA LEU A 170 17.05 14.49 9.10
C LEU A 170 16.18 13.59 8.21
N ARG A 171 14.86 13.68 8.37
CA ARG A 171 13.89 12.93 7.56
C ARG A 171 14.02 13.28 6.09
N MET A 172 14.20 14.57 5.78
CA MET A 172 14.41 15.09 4.43
C MET A 172 15.65 14.49 3.76
N LEU A 173 16.81 14.57 4.44
CA LEU A 173 18.06 14.02 3.91
C LEU A 173 17.95 12.52 3.64
N THR A 174 17.24 11.79 4.51
CA THR A 174 17.05 10.35 4.32
C THR A 174 16.07 10.05 3.18
N ALA A 175 14.99 10.82 3.07
CA ALA A 175 14.01 10.72 1.99
C ALA A 175 14.66 10.95 0.61
N ILE A 176 15.46 12.01 0.48
CA ILE A 176 16.18 12.33 -0.76
C ILE A 176 17.21 11.26 -1.08
N GLY A 177 17.90 10.72 -0.06
CA GLY A 177 18.84 9.63 -0.26
C GLY A 177 18.18 8.35 -0.81
N HIS A 178 17.00 7.99 -0.31
CA HIS A 178 16.22 6.87 -0.87
C HIS A 178 15.71 7.16 -2.28
N ALA A 179 15.22 8.39 -2.52
CA ALA A 179 14.77 8.79 -3.84
C ALA A 179 15.89 8.64 -4.88
N ALA A 180 17.08 9.16 -4.58
CA ALA A 180 18.25 9.09 -5.45
C ALA A 180 18.72 7.66 -5.77
N GLU A 181 18.75 6.76 -4.78
CA GLU A 181 19.04 5.34 -5.01
C GLU A 181 17.99 4.72 -5.95
N ALA A 182 16.71 5.00 -5.69
CA ALA A 182 15.63 4.51 -6.53
C ALA A 182 15.70 5.08 -7.97
N MET A 183 16.17 6.33 -8.14
CA MET A 183 16.44 6.90 -9.48
C MET A 183 17.48 6.09 -10.24
N VAL A 184 18.59 5.74 -9.57
CA VAL A 184 19.70 5.03 -10.22
C VAL A 184 19.35 3.58 -10.50
N THR A 185 18.62 2.92 -9.59
CA THR A 185 18.08 1.59 -9.84
C THR A 185 17.18 1.60 -11.07
N TYR A 186 16.30 2.59 -11.20
CA TYR A 186 15.47 2.77 -12.39
C TYR A 186 16.30 2.93 -13.68
N GLU A 187 17.35 3.77 -13.68
CA GLU A 187 18.23 3.92 -14.85
C GLU A 187 18.96 2.61 -15.20
N LEU A 188 19.48 1.91 -14.19
CA LEU A 188 20.17 0.63 -14.36
C LEU A 188 19.29 -0.50 -14.88
N GLU A 189 17.99 -0.48 -14.58
CA GLU A 189 17.03 -1.44 -15.11
C GLU A 189 16.56 -1.08 -16.51
N THR A 190 16.32 0.21 -16.75
CA THR A 190 15.75 0.68 -18.01
C THR A 190 16.80 0.71 -19.13
N PHE A 191 18.03 1.11 -18.82
CA PHE A 191 19.08 1.39 -19.79
C PHE A 191 20.36 0.57 -19.58
N GLY A 192 20.41 -0.26 -18.53
CA GLY A 192 21.57 -1.09 -18.20
C GLY A 192 22.74 -0.31 -17.58
N PRO A 193 23.89 -0.98 -17.33
CA PRO A 193 25.04 -0.39 -16.65
C PRO A 193 25.65 0.84 -17.33
N ALA A 194 25.63 0.89 -18.67
CA ALA A 194 26.19 2.00 -19.46
C ALA A 194 25.48 3.34 -19.17
N ALA A 195 24.27 3.30 -18.62
CA ALA A 195 23.54 4.49 -18.22
C ALA A 195 24.28 5.29 -17.14
N LEU A 196 25.03 4.63 -16.24
CA LEU A 196 25.75 5.30 -15.16
C LEU A 196 26.87 6.22 -15.68
N GLU A 197 27.46 5.87 -16.82
CA GLU A 197 28.56 6.61 -17.45
C GLU A 197 28.06 7.72 -18.38
N ALA A 198 26.84 7.58 -18.91
CA ALA A 198 26.22 8.56 -19.79
C ALA A 198 25.47 9.65 -19.01
N PRO A 199 25.31 10.87 -19.55
CA PRO A 199 24.36 11.84 -19.01
C PRO A 199 22.94 11.26 -18.96
N MET A 200 22.20 11.57 -17.89
CA MET A 200 20.80 11.17 -17.77
C MET A 200 20.00 11.66 -18.98
N ALA A 201 19.23 10.75 -19.57
CA ALA A 201 18.36 11.06 -20.70
C ALA A 201 17.39 12.20 -20.32
N GLN A 202 17.16 13.13 -21.25
CA GLN A 202 16.39 14.36 -20.99
C GLN A 202 14.97 14.07 -20.49
N ASP A 203 14.28 13.12 -21.13
CA ASP A 203 12.93 12.65 -20.80
C ASP A 203 12.84 12.06 -19.38
N VAL A 204 13.84 11.28 -18.99
CA VAL A 204 13.97 10.71 -17.64
C VAL A 204 14.22 11.81 -16.61
N ARG A 205 15.13 12.74 -16.91
CA ARG A 205 15.42 13.89 -16.05
C ARG A 205 14.19 14.76 -15.83
N ASP A 206 13.47 15.09 -16.89
CA ASP A 206 12.25 15.90 -16.82
C ASP A 206 11.15 15.17 -16.04
N SER A 207 11.08 13.84 -16.15
CA SER A 207 10.18 13.00 -15.36
C SER A 207 10.52 13.02 -13.86
N PHE A 208 11.80 12.98 -13.49
CA PHE A 208 12.23 13.13 -12.10
C PHE A 208 11.87 14.50 -11.54
N LYS A 209 12.10 15.57 -12.32
CA LYS A 209 11.72 16.93 -11.93
C LYS A 209 10.22 17.05 -11.70
N LYS A 210 9.40 16.45 -12.58
CA LYS A 210 7.94 16.39 -12.42
C LYS A 210 7.53 15.65 -11.15
N ALA A 211 8.11 14.47 -10.88
CA ALA A 211 7.80 13.71 -9.68
C ALA A 211 8.21 14.44 -8.39
N ILE A 212 9.38 15.10 -8.37
CA ILE A 212 9.82 15.96 -7.24
C ILE A 212 8.87 17.14 -7.07
N GLY A 213 8.49 17.81 -8.15
CA GLY A 213 7.52 18.91 -8.13
C GLY A 213 6.14 18.47 -7.61
N GLN A 214 5.70 17.27 -7.98
CA GLN A 214 4.44 16.71 -7.50
C GLN A 214 4.50 16.36 -6.01
N ALA A 215 5.60 15.76 -5.55
CA ALA A 215 5.82 15.49 -4.13
C ALA A 215 5.84 16.79 -3.30
N ALA A 216 6.54 17.82 -3.79
CA ALA A 216 6.57 19.13 -3.15
C ALA A 216 5.19 19.78 -3.07
N THR A 217 4.40 19.70 -4.14
CA THR A 217 3.03 20.25 -4.19
C THR A 217 2.11 19.51 -3.22
N THR A 218 2.21 18.18 -3.19
CA THR A 218 1.46 17.33 -2.26
C THR A 218 1.72 17.73 -0.81
N LEU A 219 2.99 17.91 -0.43
CA LEU A 219 3.39 18.32 0.91
C LEU A 219 2.99 19.75 1.28
N ARG A 220 3.07 20.70 0.35
CA ARG A 220 2.58 22.08 0.56
C ARG A 220 1.08 22.12 0.80
N CYS A 221 0.32 21.32 0.06
CA CYS A 221 -1.12 21.20 0.27
C CYS A 221 -1.50 20.48 1.56
N ASP A 222 -0.56 19.71 2.14
CA ASP A 222 -0.78 19.00 3.38
C ASP A 222 -0.66 19.90 4.63
N GLY A 223 0.11 21.00 4.54
CA GLY A 223 0.42 21.87 5.68
C GLY A 223 -0.11 23.30 5.62
N THR A 224 -0.76 23.73 4.54
CA THR A 224 -1.20 25.13 4.37
C THR A 224 -2.71 25.31 4.53
N ASN A 225 -3.14 26.52 4.93
CA ASN A 225 -4.52 27.02 4.84
C ASN A 225 -4.72 27.94 3.61
N SER A 226 -3.80 27.90 2.63
CA SER A 226 -3.90 28.71 1.41
C SER A 226 -4.80 28.03 0.36
N ALA A 227 -6.05 28.49 0.27
CA ALA A 227 -7.00 28.12 -0.78
C ALA A 227 -6.57 28.52 -2.20
N THR A 228 -5.48 29.29 -2.37
CA THR A 228 -5.02 29.80 -3.67
C THR A 228 -4.15 28.79 -4.44
N GLN A 229 -3.51 27.84 -3.75
CA GLN A 229 -2.67 26.80 -4.38
C GLN A 229 -3.29 25.40 -4.34
N CYS A 230 -4.27 25.16 -3.47
CA CYS A 230 -4.88 23.84 -3.27
C CYS A 230 -6.39 23.98 -3.39
N ALA A 231 -7.04 23.03 -4.06
CA ALA A 231 -8.49 23.04 -4.22
C ALA A 231 -9.16 22.92 -2.84
N THR A 232 -9.83 24.00 -2.41
CA THR A 232 -10.70 24.14 -1.22
C THR A 232 -10.34 23.29 0.00
N GLN A 233 -9.64 23.89 0.96
CA GLN A 233 -9.13 23.22 2.16
C GLN A 233 -10.15 23.06 3.29
N SER A 234 -10.03 21.94 4.00
CA SER A 234 -10.42 21.85 5.40
C SER A 234 -9.34 22.52 6.26
N THR A 235 -9.71 23.60 6.94
CA THR A 235 -8.89 24.32 7.91
C THR A 235 -8.61 23.44 9.11
N SER A 236 -7.33 23.20 9.42
CA SER A 236 -6.81 22.42 10.55
C SER A 236 -7.19 20.93 10.57
N ARG A 237 -6.19 20.04 10.50
CA ARG A 237 -6.35 18.63 10.91
C ARG A 237 -6.77 18.63 12.38
N ALA A 238 -8.00 18.21 12.67
CA ALA A 238 -8.56 18.23 14.02
C ALA A 238 -7.78 17.30 14.97
N ARG A 239 -7.24 16.20 14.43
CA ARG A 239 -6.45 15.21 15.13
C ARG A 239 -5.03 15.19 14.60
N LYS A 240 -4.03 15.42 15.46
CA LYS A 240 -2.61 15.19 15.13
C LYS A 240 -2.20 13.79 15.59
N ILE A 241 -2.10 12.87 14.64
CA ILE A 241 -1.45 11.58 14.88
C ILE A 241 0.07 11.84 14.84
N PRO A 242 0.85 11.33 15.81
CA PRO A 242 2.30 11.45 15.72
C PRO A 242 2.79 10.90 14.37
N ALA A 243 3.67 11.63 13.69
CA ALA A 243 4.21 11.19 12.40
C ALA A 243 4.86 9.79 12.48
N ASP A 244 5.33 9.41 13.67
CA ASP A 244 5.95 8.14 13.98
C ASP A 244 5.00 7.06 14.54
N ALA A 245 3.69 7.30 14.49
CA ALA A 245 2.69 6.28 14.80
C ALA A 245 2.81 5.10 13.83
N PRO A 246 2.35 3.89 14.22
CA PRO A 246 2.41 2.70 13.38
C PRO A 246 1.78 2.91 12.00
N ALA A 247 2.26 2.13 11.03
CA ALA A 247 1.63 2.02 9.72
C ALA A 247 0.83 0.72 9.61
N LEU A 248 -0.16 0.73 8.71
CA LEU A 248 -1.01 -0.40 8.41
C LEU A 248 -0.86 -0.79 6.94
N ALA A 249 -0.63 -2.07 6.67
CA ALA A 249 -0.65 -2.64 5.32
C ALA A 249 -1.79 -3.63 5.21
N LEU A 250 -2.71 -3.37 4.29
CA LEU A 250 -3.92 -4.14 4.08
C LEU A 250 -3.89 -4.78 2.71
N SER A 251 -4.00 -6.10 2.70
CA SER A 251 -4.30 -6.88 1.51
C SER A 251 -5.62 -7.61 1.71
N GLY A 252 -6.25 -7.98 0.60
CA GLY A 252 -7.20 -9.08 0.60
C GLY A 252 -7.85 -9.27 -0.76
N GLY A 253 -7.76 -10.45 -1.36
CA GLY A 253 -8.52 -10.80 -2.56
C GLY A 253 -10.03 -10.65 -2.36
N ALA A 254 -10.80 -10.73 -3.45
CA ALA A 254 -12.25 -10.60 -3.49
C ALA A 254 -13.00 -11.30 -2.32
N ALA A 255 -12.61 -12.49 -1.82
CA ALA A 255 -13.26 -13.13 -0.64
C ALA A 255 -12.82 -12.68 0.73
N ASN A 256 -11.65 -12.09 0.85
CA ASN A 256 -10.87 -12.41 2.02
C ASN A 256 -10.59 -11.18 2.90
N GLY A 257 -10.98 -9.97 2.48
CA GLY A 257 -10.96 -8.76 3.33
C GLY A 257 -11.75 -8.89 4.65
N ALA A 258 -12.62 -9.89 4.76
CA ALA A 258 -13.37 -10.20 5.98
C ALA A 258 -12.47 -10.55 7.17
N TYR A 259 -11.37 -11.29 6.99
CA TYR A 259 -10.45 -11.62 8.08
C TYR A 259 -9.76 -10.36 8.66
N PRO A 260 -9.13 -9.50 7.85
CA PRO A 260 -8.61 -8.20 8.32
C PRO A 260 -9.72 -7.35 8.93
N ALA A 261 -10.91 -7.30 8.34
CA ALA A 261 -12.03 -6.53 8.88
C ALA A 261 -12.40 -6.98 10.29
N GLY A 262 -12.45 -8.30 10.55
CA GLY A 262 -12.73 -8.86 11.87
C GLY A 262 -11.64 -8.56 12.89
N PHE A 263 -10.37 -8.61 12.49
CA PHE A 263 -9.27 -8.23 13.36
C PHE A 263 -9.33 -6.73 13.71
N LEU A 264 -9.50 -5.88 12.69
CA LEU A 264 -9.61 -4.43 12.82
C LEU A 264 -10.82 -4.04 13.67
N TYR A 265 -11.95 -4.75 13.52
CA TYR A 265 -13.15 -4.55 14.33
C TYR A 265 -12.83 -4.65 15.83
N GLU A 266 -12.19 -5.74 16.26
CA GLU A 266 -11.86 -5.90 17.70
C GLU A 266 -10.75 -4.96 18.15
N LEU A 267 -9.78 -4.65 17.28
CA LEU A 267 -8.73 -3.66 17.55
C LEU A 267 -9.32 -2.26 17.81
N LEU A 268 -10.29 -1.85 16.99
CA LEU A 268 -10.96 -0.56 17.11
C LEU A 268 -11.94 -0.52 18.29
N MET A 269 -12.62 -1.63 18.58
CA MET A 269 -13.41 -1.78 19.81
C MET A 269 -12.56 -1.68 21.07
N ALA A 270 -11.38 -2.31 21.07
CA ALA A 270 -10.41 -2.19 22.15
C ALA A 270 -9.95 -0.74 22.33
N ARG A 271 -9.71 -0.03 21.22
CA ARG A 271 -9.37 1.39 21.25
C ARG A 271 -10.48 2.25 21.85
N ALA A 272 -11.73 2.03 21.46
CA ALA A 272 -12.87 2.75 22.02
C ALA A 272 -12.99 2.55 23.54
N GLU A 273 -12.79 1.32 24.01
CA GLU A 273 -12.72 1.05 25.46
C GLU A 273 -11.53 1.76 26.12
N GLY A 274 -10.38 1.79 25.45
CA GLY A 274 -9.22 2.57 25.84
C GLY A 274 -9.55 4.06 26.05
N ILE A 275 -10.26 4.67 25.11
CA ILE A 275 -10.69 6.08 25.18
C ILE A 275 -11.65 6.33 26.33
N ARG A 276 -12.57 5.39 26.58
CA ARG A 276 -13.52 5.45 27.69
C ARG A 276 -12.81 5.48 29.04
N VAL A 277 -11.70 4.76 29.18
CA VAL A 277 -10.91 4.66 30.41
C VAL A 277 -9.88 5.78 30.52
N ASP A 278 -9.18 6.10 29.43
CA ASP A 278 -8.15 7.13 29.35
C ASP A 278 -8.25 7.88 28.01
N ALA A 279 -8.65 9.15 28.05
CA ALA A 279 -8.80 9.99 26.88
C ALA A 279 -7.52 10.12 26.03
N ARG A 280 -6.33 9.86 26.60
CA ARG A 280 -5.06 9.85 25.85
C ARG A 280 -4.98 8.75 24.80
N ALA A 281 -5.76 7.67 24.95
CA ALA A 281 -5.90 6.64 23.92
C ALA A 281 -6.42 7.21 22.58
N LYS A 282 -7.06 8.39 22.58
CA LYS A 282 -7.43 9.09 21.34
C LYS A 282 -6.23 9.39 20.45
N ALA A 283 -5.05 9.62 20.99
CA ALA A 283 -3.84 9.87 20.19
C ALA A 283 -3.31 8.60 19.51
N GLU A 284 -3.68 7.41 19.99
CA GLU A 284 -3.20 6.13 19.47
C GLU A 284 -3.96 5.76 18.19
N GLY A 285 -3.23 5.42 17.13
CA GLY A 285 -3.80 5.19 15.80
C GLY A 285 -2.72 4.81 14.79
N PHE A 286 -3.02 4.99 13.51
CA PHE A 286 -2.10 4.77 12.41
C PHE A 286 -1.78 6.09 11.72
N SER A 287 -0.51 6.31 11.37
CA SER A 287 -0.09 7.49 10.56
C SER A 287 -0.30 7.26 9.06
N VAL A 288 -0.20 5.99 8.65
CA VAL A 288 -0.27 5.57 7.24
C VAL A 288 -1.10 4.30 7.14
N THR A 289 -1.95 4.24 6.12
CA THR A 289 -2.56 2.99 5.66
C THR A 289 -2.26 2.80 4.17
N THR A 290 -1.84 1.59 3.83
CA THR A 290 -1.61 1.16 2.45
C THR A 290 -2.53 0.00 2.17
N GLY A 291 -3.24 0.04 1.05
CA GLY A 291 -4.25 -0.95 0.72
C GLY A 291 -4.11 -1.45 -0.70
N THR A 292 -4.26 -2.76 -0.89
CA THR A 292 -4.41 -3.40 -2.20
C THR A 292 -5.66 -4.29 -2.19
N SER A 293 -6.26 -4.54 -3.35
CA SER A 293 -7.54 -5.27 -3.45
C SER A 293 -8.59 -4.73 -2.47
N VAL A 294 -9.31 -5.59 -1.75
CA VAL A 294 -10.27 -5.22 -0.70
C VAL A 294 -9.59 -4.49 0.45
N GLY A 295 -8.28 -4.64 0.66
CA GLY A 295 -7.51 -3.83 1.59
C GLY A 295 -7.59 -2.32 1.29
N ALA A 296 -7.72 -1.93 0.02
CA ALA A 296 -7.96 -0.54 -0.38
C ALA A 296 -9.34 -0.02 0.06
N LEU A 297 -10.36 -0.89 0.16
CA LEU A 297 -11.69 -0.57 0.68
C LEU A 297 -11.69 -0.44 2.21
N LEU A 298 -10.89 -1.23 2.90
CA LEU A 298 -10.81 -1.21 4.36
C LEU A 298 -10.04 -0.01 4.91
N ALA A 299 -9.02 0.48 4.19
CA ALA A 299 -8.21 1.62 4.59
C ALA A 299 -9.03 2.89 4.98
N PRO A 300 -9.99 3.36 4.16
CA PRO A 300 -10.81 4.53 4.51
C PRO A 300 -11.83 4.23 5.62
N ILE A 301 -12.27 2.97 5.80
CA ILE A 301 -13.13 2.58 6.93
C ILE A 301 -12.35 2.67 8.26
N VAL A 302 -11.09 2.22 8.28
CA VAL A 302 -10.21 2.38 9.44
C VAL A 302 -10.00 3.85 9.76
N ASP A 303 -9.83 4.70 8.76
CA ASP A 303 -9.72 6.14 8.98
C ASP A 303 -10.97 6.73 9.64
N LEU A 304 -12.15 6.37 9.12
CA LEU A 304 -13.42 6.81 9.68
C LEU A 304 -13.57 6.39 11.15
N ALA A 305 -13.08 5.19 11.50
CA ALA A 305 -13.06 4.70 12.88
C ALA A 305 -12.13 5.49 13.81
N LEU A 306 -11.18 6.23 13.24
CA LEU A 306 -10.20 7.06 13.92
C LEU A 306 -10.64 8.55 13.96
N SER A 307 -11.76 8.94 13.33
CA SER A 307 -12.30 10.31 13.32
C SER A 307 -13.07 10.69 14.59
N ASP A 308 -12.51 10.45 15.79
CA ASP A 308 -13.23 10.58 17.07
C ASP A 308 -13.80 11.99 17.34
N ASP A 309 -13.15 13.05 16.82
CA ASP A 309 -13.49 14.44 17.11
C ASP A 309 -14.32 15.09 15.98
N THR A 310 -14.59 14.36 14.90
CA THR A 310 -15.37 14.88 13.76
C THR A 310 -16.74 14.21 13.74
N THR A 311 -17.80 15.02 13.77
CA THR A 311 -19.16 14.51 13.69
C THR A 311 -19.58 14.39 12.22
N PRO A 312 -19.93 13.18 11.73
CA PRO A 312 -20.48 13.04 10.39
C PRO A 312 -21.81 13.75 10.25
N SER A 313 -22.18 14.11 9.02
CA SER A 313 -23.49 14.71 8.77
C SER A 313 -24.63 13.75 9.13
N ALA A 314 -25.79 14.30 9.44
CA ALA A 314 -26.96 13.48 9.72
C ALA A 314 -27.35 12.58 8.52
N VAL A 315 -27.08 13.04 7.30
CA VAL A 315 -27.31 12.26 6.08
C VAL A 315 -26.31 11.11 5.97
N ALA A 316 -25.04 11.35 6.27
CA ALA A 316 -23.99 10.31 6.26
C ALA A 316 -24.30 9.18 7.25
N LEU A 317 -24.73 9.50 8.47
CA LEU A 317 -25.11 8.49 9.47
C LEU A 317 -26.36 7.70 9.09
N ASP A 318 -27.33 8.34 8.41
CA ASP A 318 -28.53 7.67 7.93
C ASP A 318 -28.21 6.72 6.76
N TRP A 319 -27.40 7.19 5.80
CA TRP A 319 -26.88 6.35 4.73
C TRP A 319 -26.12 5.15 5.28
N CYS A 320 -25.27 5.35 6.28
CA CYS A 320 -24.54 4.28 6.95
C CYS A 320 -25.50 3.23 7.53
N LYS A 321 -26.48 3.65 8.33
CA LYS A 321 -27.49 2.75 8.91
C LYS A 321 -28.22 1.93 7.84
N VAL A 322 -28.68 2.60 6.78
CA VAL A 322 -29.44 1.96 5.70
C VAL A 322 -28.54 0.94 4.98
N ARG A 323 -27.31 1.33 4.64
CA ARG A 323 -26.41 0.48 3.87
C ARG A 323 -25.92 -0.72 4.67
N THR A 324 -25.49 -0.52 5.92
CA THR A 324 -24.98 -1.59 6.79
C THR A 324 -26.11 -2.44 7.38
N ARG A 325 -27.37 -2.03 7.18
CA ARG A 325 -28.57 -2.63 7.79
C ARG A 325 -28.47 -2.66 9.32
N ALA A 326 -27.82 -1.66 9.90
CA ALA A 326 -27.70 -1.53 11.35
C ALA A 326 -29.08 -1.36 12.01
N THR A 327 -29.30 -2.08 13.12
CA THR A 327 -30.58 -2.04 13.85
C THR A 327 -30.84 -0.67 14.50
N THR A 328 -29.75 0.03 14.82
CA THR A 328 -29.76 1.37 15.40
C THR A 328 -28.93 2.30 14.54
N ARG A 329 -29.32 3.57 14.49
CA ARG A 329 -28.52 4.58 13.79
C ARG A 329 -27.20 4.79 14.54
N PRO A 330 -26.04 4.76 13.87
CA PRO A 330 -24.79 5.09 14.53
C PRO A 330 -24.84 6.55 14.98
N GLY A 331 -24.45 6.79 16.23
CA GLY A 331 -24.30 8.12 16.81
C GLY A 331 -22.96 8.77 16.45
N THR A 332 -21.98 7.98 16.01
CA THR A 332 -20.61 8.45 15.73
C THR A 332 -20.03 7.89 14.43
N ALA A 333 -18.97 8.54 13.91
CA ALA A 333 -18.14 8.02 12.82
C ALA A 333 -17.58 6.63 13.15
N HIS A 334 -17.13 6.46 14.39
CA HIS A 334 -16.56 5.21 14.89
C HIS A 334 -17.56 4.05 14.81
N GLU A 335 -18.78 4.23 15.33
CA GLU A 335 -19.82 3.22 15.26
C GLU A 335 -20.19 2.87 13.82
N CYS A 336 -20.30 3.88 12.94
CA CYS A 336 -20.54 3.63 11.52
C CYS A 336 -19.41 2.81 10.86
N ALA A 337 -18.16 3.10 11.19
CA ALA A 337 -17.03 2.35 10.67
C ALA A 337 -17.03 0.89 11.14
N LEU A 338 -17.36 0.63 12.42
CA LEU A 338 -17.52 -0.72 12.94
C LEU A 338 -18.66 -1.48 12.24
N ASP A 339 -19.80 -0.81 12.01
CA ASP A 339 -20.92 -1.37 11.26
C ASP A 339 -20.50 -1.71 9.82
N PHE A 340 -19.67 -0.89 9.17
CA PHE A 340 -19.12 -1.18 7.84
C PHE A 340 -18.18 -2.38 7.84
N LEU A 341 -17.28 -2.50 8.81
CA LEU A 341 -16.38 -3.65 8.93
C LEU A 341 -17.17 -4.96 9.12
N GLU A 342 -18.26 -4.93 9.89
CA GLU A 342 -19.15 -6.07 10.06
C GLU A 342 -20.02 -6.31 8.81
N TYR A 343 -20.49 -5.25 8.14
CA TYR A 343 -21.25 -5.34 6.91
C TYR A 343 -20.46 -6.07 5.82
N VAL A 344 -19.17 -5.76 5.64
CA VAL A 344 -18.28 -6.42 4.66
C VAL A 344 -18.25 -7.95 4.84
N SER A 345 -18.46 -8.49 6.04
CA SER A 345 -18.53 -9.94 6.24
C SER A 345 -19.87 -10.57 5.84
N LYS A 346 -20.91 -9.76 5.63
CA LYS A 346 -22.30 -10.18 5.38
C LYS A 346 -22.78 -9.83 3.97
N VAL A 347 -22.06 -8.99 3.23
CA VAL A 347 -22.43 -8.63 1.86
C VAL A 347 -22.26 -9.82 0.95
N ASN A 348 -23.21 -9.98 0.05
CA ASN A 348 -23.11 -10.94 -1.03
C ASN A 348 -22.37 -10.32 -2.22
N GLU A 349 -21.40 -11.03 -2.81
CA GLU A 349 -20.67 -10.62 -4.02
C GLU A 349 -21.62 -10.11 -5.12
N TRP A 350 -22.77 -10.77 -5.25
CA TRP A 350 -23.77 -10.48 -6.28
C TRP A 350 -24.54 -9.18 -6.06
N ASP A 351 -24.40 -8.55 -4.90
CA ASP A 351 -24.90 -7.20 -4.64
C ASP A 351 -23.80 -6.14 -4.93
N LEU A 352 -22.59 -6.58 -5.26
CA LEU A 352 -21.39 -5.76 -5.53
C LEU A 352 -20.95 -5.83 -6.99
N LEU A 353 -21.32 -6.91 -7.68
CA LEU A 353 -20.99 -7.19 -9.06
C LEU A 353 -22.26 -7.25 -9.92
N CYS A 354 -22.15 -6.79 -11.16
CA CYS A 354 -23.05 -7.19 -12.23
C CYS A 354 -22.27 -8.02 -13.25
N VAL A 355 -22.94 -8.91 -13.99
CA VAL A 355 -22.32 -9.82 -14.96
C VAL A 355 -22.70 -9.39 -16.38
N GLU A 356 -21.79 -9.56 -17.33
CA GLU A 356 -22.05 -9.38 -18.75
C GLU A 356 -21.84 -10.70 -19.51
N ASP A 357 -22.62 -10.89 -20.58
CA ASP A 357 -22.37 -11.99 -21.52
C ASP A 357 -21.04 -11.76 -22.25
N ALA A 358 -20.05 -12.61 -21.93
CA ALA A 358 -18.67 -12.48 -22.39
C ALA A 358 -18.07 -13.85 -22.79
N SER A 359 -17.24 -13.84 -23.83
CA SER A 359 -16.53 -15.02 -24.34
C SER A 359 -15.06 -14.98 -23.88
N PHE A 360 -14.72 -15.80 -22.87
CA PHE A 360 -13.36 -15.91 -22.32
C PHE A 360 -12.27 -16.19 -23.38
N LEU A 361 -12.60 -16.94 -24.44
CA LEU A 361 -11.62 -17.47 -25.40
C LEU A 361 -11.36 -16.56 -26.60
N SER A 362 -12.31 -15.71 -27.01
CA SER A 362 -12.09 -14.79 -28.14
C SER A 362 -11.20 -13.62 -27.74
N ASP A 363 -11.38 -13.06 -26.54
CA ASP A 363 -10.89 -11.71 -26.25
C ASP A 363 -9.53 -11.70 -25.53
N PHE A 364 -9.24 -12.70 -24.69
CA PHE A 364 -7.93 -12.83 -24.03
C PHE A 364 -6.80 -13.23 -25.02
N VAL A 365 -7.16 -13.88 -26.13
CA VAL A 365 -6.21 -14.43 -27.11
C VAL A 365 -6.01 -13.53 -28.33
N GLN A 366 -7.05 -12.81 -28.78
CA GLN A 366 -6.98 -12.05 -30.05
C GLN A 366 -6.60 -10.58 -29.87
N GLY A 367 -6.68 -10.02 -28.66
CA GLY A 367 -6.48 -8.58 -28.44
C GLY A 367 -7.56 -7.73 -29.12
N PRO A 368 -7.69 -6.44 -28.76
CA PRO A 368 -8.66 -5.56 -29.38
C PRO A 368 -8.24 -5.34 -30.84
N SER A 369 -8.90 -6.02 -31.78
CA SER A 369 -8.50 -5.99 -33.19
C SER A 369 -9.27 -4.97 -34.04
N ASP A 370 -10.40 -4.42 -33.59
CA ASP A 370 -11.00 -3.23 -34.22
C ASP A 370 -11.81 -2.40 -33.20
N ALA A 371 -11.92 -1.09 -33.44
CA ALA A 371 -12.62 -0.13 -32.56
C ALA A 371 -14.13 -0.41 -32.42
N ASP A 372 -14.72 -1.14 -33.38
CA ASP A 372 -16.15 -1.46 -33.41
C ASP A 372 -16.47 -2.91 -33.02
N SER A 373 -15.46 -3.76 -32.84
CA SER A 373 -15.56 -5.09 -32.24
C SER A 373 -15.04 -5.06 -30.80
N ALA A 374 -15.46 -4.04 -30.04
CA ALA A 374 -15.29 -3.87 -28.60
C ALA A 374 -16.06 -4.94 -27.78
N GLY A 375 -15.87 -6.21 -28.17
CA GLY A 375 -16.32 -7.41 -27.49
C GLY A 375 -15.82 -7.40 -26.06
N LYS A 376 -16.76 -7.62 -25.15
CA LYS A 376 -16.67 -7.39 -23.72
C LYS A 376 -15.74 -8.45 -23.10
N PRO A 377 -14.49 -8.12 -22.73
CA PRO A 377 -13.48 -9.13 -22.39
C PRO A 377 -13.62 -9.67 -20.95
N SER A 378 -14.70 -9.37 -20.25
CA SER A 378 -14.85 -9.62 -18.82
C SER A 378 -16.25 -10.11 -18.48
N PHE A 379 -16.32 -11.13 -17.63
CA PHE A 379 -17.59 -11.65 -17.11
C PHE A 379 -18.30 -10.68 -16.15
N GLY A 380 -17.57 -9.79 -15.46
CA GLY A 380 -18.14 -8.94 -14.41
C GLY A 380 -17.74 -7.47 -14.48
N ARG A 381 -18.60 -6.62 -13.93
CA ARG A 381 -18.30 -5.21 -13.62
C ARG A 381 -18.54 -4.94 -12.15
N PHE A 382 -17.57 -4.27 -11.52
CA PHE A 382 -17.65 -3.77 -10.14
C PHE A 382 -18.47 -2.47 -10.02
N TRP A 383 -19.26 -2.12 -11.03
CA TRP A 383 -20.05 -0.89 -11.00
C TRP A 383 -21.03 -0.82 -9.84
N PRO A 384 -21.78 -1.88 -9.46
CA PRO A 384 -22.63 -1.80 -8.28
C PRO A 384 -21.84 -1.49 -7.01
N MET A 385 -20.68 -2.11 -6.81
CA MET A 385 -19.78 -1.76 -5.70
C MET A 385 -19.30 -0.32 -5.77
N GLU A 386 -18.89 0.15 -6.95
CA GLU A 386 -18.44 1.53 -7.15
C GLU A 386 -19.53 2.55 -6.86
N ASP A 387 -20.72 2.36 -7.44
CA ASP A 387 -21.84 3.30 -7.41
C ASP A 387 -22.63 3.24 -6.10
N ASP A 388 -22.75 2.07 -5.45
CA ASP A 388 -23.55 1.92 -4.24
C ASP A 388 -22.74 2.00 -2.95
N ILE A 389 -21.43 1.73 -3.00
CA ILE A 389 -20.58 1.68 -1.81
C ILE A 389 -19.44 2.69 -1.92
N VAL A 390 -18.54 2.53 -2.89
CA VAL A 390 -17.27 3.27 -2.89
C VAL A 390 -17.54 4.77 -3.05
N ARG A 391 -18.25 5.18 -4.11
CA ARG A 391 -18.50 6.58 -4.41
C ARG A 391 -19.36 7.24 -3.32
N PRO A 392 -20.51 6.67 -2.89
CA PRO A 392 -21.30 7.27 -1.82
C PRO A 392 -20.55 7.35 -0.50
N PHE A 393 -19.70 6.37 -0.16
CA PHE A 393 -18.87 6.43 1.04
C PHE A 393 -17.99 7.69 1.03
N TYR A 394 -17.27 7.95 -0.07
CA TYR A 394 -16.44 9.14 -0.18
C TYR A 394 -17.25 10.43 -0.30
N GLU A 395 -18.44 10.41 -0.89
CA GLU A 395 -19.35 11.56 -0.92
C GLU A 395 -19.80 11.96 0.50
N TYR A 396 -20.24 10.98 1.30
CA TYR A 396 -20.77 11.22 2.64
C TYR A 396 -19.69 11.43 3.70
N PHE A 397 -18.58 10.71 3.62
CA PHE A 397 -17.53 10.71 4.63
C PHE A 397 -16.24 11.40 4.20
N GLY A 398 -16.04 11.72 2.92
CA GLY A 398 -14.86 12.44 2.42
C GLY A 398 -14.49 13.69 3.23
N PRO A 399 -15.44 14.57 3.60
CA PRO A 399 -15.15 15.71 4.47
C PRO A 399 -14.58 15.30 5.84
N VAL A 400 -15.10 14.21 6.43
CA VAL A 400 -14.63 13.67 7.72
C VAL A 400 -13.21 13.08 7.58
N LEU A 401 -13.00 12.26 6.55
CA LEU A 401 -11.71 11.63 6.25
C LEU A 401 -10.62 12.67 5.95
N SER A 402 -10.98 13.80 5.35
CA SER A 402 -10.04 14.87 5.01
C SER A 402 -9.46 15.59 6.23
N GLN A 403 -10.14 15.52 7.38
CA GLN A 403 -9.76 16.15 8.64
C GLN A 403 -8.80 15.30 9.48
N ASN A 404 -8.69 14.00 9.18
CA ASN A 404 -7.76 13.10 9.86
C ASN A 404 -6.34 13.25 9.31
N ASP A 405 -5.37 13.17 10.22
CA ASP A 405 -3.94 13.14 9.92
C ASP A 405 -3.48 11.70 9.66
N MET A 406 -4.07 11.06 8.65
CA MET A 406 -3.71 9.71 8.24
C MET A 406 -3.52 9.67 6.72
N THR A 407 -2.31 9.30 6.29
CA THR A 407 -2.00 9.16 4.86
C THR A 407 -2.56 7.84 4.33
N ARG A 408 -3.37 7.91 3.28
CA ARG A 408 -3.93 6.73 2.60
C ARG A 408 -3.29 6.55 1.24
N VAL A 409 -2.81 5.34 0.97
CA VAL A 409 -2.27 4.96 -0.34
C VAL A 409 -2.95 3.71 -0.86
N VAL A 410 -3.54 3.83 -2.04
CA VAL A 410 -4.18 2.72 -2.75
C VAL A 410 -3.23 2.16 -3.80
N MET A 411 -3.08 0.85 -3.83
CA MET A 411 -2.13 0.16 -4.69
C MET A 411 -2.87 -0.48 -5.86
N THR A 412 -2.51 -0.14 -7.09
CA THR A 412 -3.09 -0.73 -8.31
C THR A 412 -1.99 -1.13 -9.28
N SER A 413 -2.21 -2.21 -10.02
CA SER A 413 -1.28 -2.72 -11.03
C SER A 413 -1.69 -2.21 -12.41
N ASP A 414 -0.87 -1.36 -13.02
CA ASP A 414 -1.02 -1.04 -14.44
C ASP A 414 -0.30 -2.10 -15.28
N THR A 415 -1.07 -2.85 -16.05
CA THR A 415 -0.55 -3.88 -16.95
C THR A 415 0.12 -3.31 -18.19
N GLN A 416 -0.24 -2.09 -18.62
CA GLN A 416 0.35 -1.45 -19.79
C GLN A 416 1.75 -0.92 -19.48
N SER A 417 1.86 -0.05 -18.48
CA SER A 417 3.18 0.47 -18.06
C SER A 417 3.96 -0.55 -17.24
N LYS A 418 3.35 -1.67 -16.83
CA LYS A 418 3.97 -2.69 -15.99
C LYS A 418 4.51 -2.05 -14.72
N THR A 419 3.65 -1.31 -14.03
CA THR A 419 3.99 -0.63 -12.78
C THR A 419 2.98 -0.92 -11.69
N LEU A 420 3.47 -0.94 -10.45
CA LEU A 420 2.62 -0.86 -9.28
C LEU A 420 2.48 0.63 -8.89
N GLN A 421 1.31 1.19 -9.14
CA GLN A 421 1.00 2.57 -8.81
C GLN A 421 0.50 2.65 -7.37
N GLY A 422 1.09 3.56 -6.59
CA GLY A 422 0.61 3.93 -5.27
C GLY A 422 -0.07 5.28 -5.33
N LEU A 423 -1.40 5.29 -5.31
CA LEU A 423 -2.22 6.49 -5.35
C LEU A 423 -2.32 7.08 -3.95
N ASP A 424 -1.51 8.11 -3.70
CA ASP A 424 -1.56 8.91 -2.47
C ASP A 424 -2.75 9.87 -2.52
N GLU A 425 -3.67 9.75 -1.56
CA GLU A 425 -4.88 10.56 -1.54
C GLU A 425 -4.64 12.08 -1.53
N ARG A 426 -3.49 12.54 -1.04
CA ARG A 426 -3.20 13.97 -0.95
C ARG A 426 -2.95 14.55 -2.33
N THR A 427 -2.54 13.72 -3.29
CA THR A 427 -2.47 14.13 -4.70
C THR A 427 -3.84 14.47 -5.26
N CYS A 428 -4.92 13.85 -4.77
CA CYS A 428 -6.28 14.22 -5.15
C CYS A 428 -6.61 15.67 -4.74
N ARG A 429 -6.02 16.19 -3.64
CA ARG A 429 -6.21 17.57 -3.19
C ARG A 429 -5.51 18.63 -4.06
N THR A 430 -4.58 18.17 -4.91
CA THR A 430 -3.87 19.02 -5.88
C THR A 430 -4.60 19.14 -7.21
N ALA A 431 -5.64 18.32 -7.43
CA ALA A 431 -6.42 18.36 -8.66
C ALA A 431 -7.15 19.70 -8.77
N GLN A 432 -6.81 20.49 -9.79
CA GLN A 432 -7.60 21.65 -10.17
C GLN A 432 -9.01 21.16 -10.56
N THR A 433 -10.03 21.75 -9.96
CA THR A 433 -11.43 21.41 -10.20
C THR A 433 -11.74 21.55 -11.70
N PRO A 434 -12.09 20.48 -12.43
CA PRO A 434 -12.68 20.63 -13.75
C PRO A 434 -14.14 21.10 -13.62
N ALA A 435 -14.66 21.64 -14.72
CA ALA A 435 -15.90 22.41 -14.78
C ALA A 435 -17.13 21.71 -14.15
N PRO A 436 -17.99 22.44 -13.42
CA PRO A 436 -19.05 21.90 -12.55
C PRO A 436 -20.28 21.26 -13.24
N ASN A 437 -20.21 20.83 -14.50
CA ASN A 437 -21.42 20.51 -15.29
C ASN A 437 -21.54 19.09 -15.85
N THR A 438 -20.86 18.09 -15.29
CA THR A 438 -20.96 16.69 -15.73
C THR A 438 -21.27 15.79 -14.54
N THR A 439 -22.54 15.40 -14.41
CA THR A 439 -23.13 14.76 -13.22
C THR A 439 -23.02 13.23 -13.17
N LYS A 440 -22.30 12.59 -14.10
CA LYS A 440 -22.02 11.16 -14.07
C LYS A 440 -20.63 10.90 -14.63
N TYR A 441 -19.70 10.60 -13.73
CA TYR A 441 -18.38 10.10 -14.11
C TYR A 441 -18.26 8.65 -13.66
N SER A 442 -17.82 7.81 -14.60
CA SER A 442 -17.33 6.46 -14.32
C SER A 442 -15.81 6.51 -14.52
N CYS A 443 -15.06 5.78 -13.71
CA CYS A 443 -13.61 5.56 -13.91
C CYS A 443 -13.27 4.94 -15.28
N SER A 444 -14.30 4.54 -16.04
CA SER A 444 -14.25 3.98 -17.41
C SER A 444 -14.37 5.03 -18.53
N ALA A 445 -14.85 6.25 -18.25
CA ALA A 445 -15.21 7.25 -19.27
C ALA A 445 -14.24 8.45 -19.22
N GLY A 446 -13.49 8.67 -20.31
CA GLY A 446 -12.33 9.58 -20.39
C GLY A 446 -12.58 11.09 -20.27
N ALA A 447 -13.52 11.54 -19.45
CA ALA A 447 -13.67 12.95 -19.12
C ALA A 447 -12.86 13.28 -17.83
N PRO A 448 -12.34 14.52 -17.67
CA PRO A 448 -11.57 14.91 -16.50
C PRO A 448 -12.50 14.93 -15.26
N GLY A 449 -12.24 14.05 -14.31
CA GLY A 449 -13.00 13.91 -13.07
C GLY A 449 -12.71 15.01 -12.06
N THR A 450 -13.65 15.27 -11.16
CA THR A 450 -13.44 16.20 -10.05
C THR A 450 -12.53 15.61 -8.99
N GLN A 451 -12.02 16.44 -8.07
CA GLN A 451 -11.25 16.00 -6.90
C GLN A 451 -11.94 14.87 -6.10
N LEU A 452 -13.28 14.83 -6.11
CA LEU A 452 -14.09 13.82 -5.42
C LEU A 452 -13.97 12.42 -6.05
N ASP A 453 -13.61 12.33 -7.34
CA ASP A 453 -13.60 11.08 -8.10
C ASP A 453 -12.24 10.36 -8.05
N CYS A 454 -11.17 11.07 -7.66
CA CYS A 454 -9.80 10.57 -7.66
C CYS A 454 -9.60 9.33 -6.76
N LEU A 455 -10.04 9.40 -5.50
CA LEU A 455 -9.91 8.31 -4.54
C LEU A 455 -10.84 7.12 -4.83
N PRO A 456 -12.15 7.33 -5.09
CA PRO A 456 -13.03 6.25 -5.53
C PRO A 456 -12.46 5.48 -6.72
N CYS A 457 -11.92 6.17 -7.73
CA CYS A 457 -11.32 5.51 -8.89
C CYS A 457 -10.05 4.75 -8.57
N GLY A 458 -9.22 5.24 -7.65
CA GLY A 458 -8.07 4.48 -7.18
C GLY A 458 -8.47 3.16 -6.52
N VAL A 459 -9.48 3.21 -5.64
CA VAL A 459 -10.04 2.02 -4.98
C VAL A 459 -10.68 1.08 -6.01
N ALA A 460 -11.50 1.59 -6.92
CA ALA A 460 -12.13 0.82 -7.99
C ALA A 460 -11.10 0.21 -8.96
N ALA A 461 -9.92 0.81 -9.14
CA ALA A 461 -8.80 0.27 -9.91
C ALA A 461 -7.97 -0.76 -9.13
N SER A 462 -8.08 -0.80 -7.81
CA SER A 462 -7.32 -1.68 -6.95
C SER A 462 -8.01 -3.02 -6.69
N VAL A 463 -9.27 -3.22 -7.06
CA VAL A 463 -10.07 -4.43 -6.77
C VAL A 463 -10.20 -5.42 -7.96
N PRO A 464 -10.28 -4.97 -9.23
CA PRO A 464 -10.61 -5.86 -10.36
C PRO A 464 -9.60 -6.99 -10.56
N ASN A 465 -10.07 -8.24 -10.41
CA ASN A 465 -9.32 -9.42 -10.78
C ASN A 465 -9.26 -9.52 -12.32
N PRO A 466 -8.07 -9.72 -12.92
CA PRO A 466 -7.89 -9.73 -14.37
C PRO A 466 -8.64 -10.84 -15.11
N LEU A 467 -9.10 -11.88 -14.42
CA LEU A 467 -9.92 -12.94 -15.03
C LEU A 467 -11.42 -12.66 -15.01
N PHE A 468 -11.89 -11.86 -14.07
CA PHE A 468 -13.32 -11.72 -13.78
C PHE A 468 -13.86 -10.34 -14.12
N ALA A 469 -13.04 -9.29 -14.02
CA ALA A 469 -13.53 -7.93 -14.12
C ALA A 469 -12.73 -7.07 -15.10
N ARG A 470 -13.46 -6.15 -15.73
CA ARG A 470 -12.86 -5.13 -16.59
C ARG A 470 -11.98 -4.19 -15.77
N ALA A 471 -10.75 -3.98 -16.25
CA ALA A 471 -9.88 -2.94 -15.72
C ALA A 471 -10.46 -1.53 -16.01
N PRO A 472 -10.47 -0.62 -15.01
CA PRO A 472 -10.50 0.80 -15.27
C PRO A 472 -9.35 1.17 -16.20
N ASN A 473 -9.64 2.08 -17.13
CA ASN A 473 -8.67 2.53 -18.12
C ASN A 473 -7.99 3.86 -17.73
N ARG A 474 -8.38 4.43 -16.59
CA ARG A 474 -7.86 5.71 -16.11
C ARG A 474 -7.85 5.77 -14.59
N ILE A 475 -6.77 6.29 -14.03
CA ILE A 475 -6.66 6.68 -12.61
C ILE A 475 -6.09 8.09 -12.50
N TRP A 476 -6.23 8.74 -11.36
CA TRP A 476 -5.63 10.04 -11.12
C TRP A 476 -4.43 9.94 -10.19
N SER A 477 -3.22 10.19 -10.72
CA SER A 477 -1.98 10.22 -9.93
C SER A 477 -1.57 11.64 -9.48
N GLY A 478 -2.21 12.66 -10.05
CA GLY A 478 -1.81 14.06 -9.91
C GLY A 478 -0.64 14.50 -10.81
N VAL A 479 0.03 13.60 -11.54
CA VAL A 479 1.07 13.98 -12.50
C VAL A 479 0.48 14.65 -13.75
N ARG A 480 -0.62 14.11 -14.26
CA ARG A 480 -1.37 14.70 -15.39
C ARG A 480 -2.71 15.27 -14.93
N ALA A 481 -3.03 16.46 -15.43
CA ALA A 481 -4.33 17.12 -15.22
C ALA A 481 -5.52 16.38 -15.87
N THR A 482 -5.27 15.35 -16.68
CA THR A 482 -6.30 14.49 -17.26
C THR A 482 -6.38 13.13 -16.57
N GLY A 483 -5.54 12.86 -15.57
CA GLY A 483 -5.27 11.51 -15.10
C GLY A 483 -4.44 10.68 -16.08
N GLU A 484 -4.05 9.51 -15.61
CA GLU A 484 -3.18 8.55 -16.28
C GLU A 484 -4.01 7.51 -16.99
N ALA A 485 -3.81 7.36 -18.31
CA ALA A 485 -4.39 6.28 -19.08
C ALA A 485 -3.61 4.98 -18.85
N GLY A 486 -4.30 3.85 -18.77
CA GLY A 486 -3.68 2.55 -18.53
C GLY A 486 -4.68 1.41 -18.57
N SER A 487 -4.29 0.25 -18.04
CA SER A 487 -5.22 -0.85 -17.75
C SER A 487 -4.92 -1.35 -16.35
N PHE A 488 -5.72 -0.83 -15.41
CA PHE A 488 -5.49 -0.94 -13.99
C PHE A 488 -6.26 -2.12 -13.41
N PHE A 489 -5.53 -3.02 -12.77
CA PHE A 489 -6.06 -4.20 -12.12
C PHE A 489 -5.67 -4.20 -10.66
N ASP A 490 -6.17 -5.21 -9.95
CA ASP A 490 -5.81 -5.50 -8.57
C ASP A 490 -4.30 -5.32 -8.31
N GLY A 491 -3.96 -4.46 -7.36
CA GLY A 491 -2.58 -4.23 -6.94
C GLY A 491 -1.92 -5.50 -6.38
N GLY A 492 -2.73 -6.46 -5.89
CA GLY A 492 -2.32 -7.76 -5.35
C GLY A 492 -1.48 -8.57 -6.34
N LEU A 493 -1.72 -8.38 -7.64
CA LEU A 493 -0.93 -9.00 -8.72
C LEU A 493 0.56 -8.67 -8.66
N ARG A 494 0.92 -7.54 -8.05
CA ARG A 494 2.30 -7.03 -7.99
C ARG A 494 2.79 -6.74 -6.58
N SER A 495 1.89 -6.38 -5.69
CA SER A 495 2.14 -6.22 -4.26
C SER A 495 1.03 -6.93 -3.54
N GLY A 496 1.27 -8.22 -3.27
CA GLY A 496 0.33 -9.04 -2.53
C GLY A 496 0.00 -8.41 -1.19
N LEU A 497 0.98 -7.81 -0.50
CA LEU A 497 0.78 -7.20 0.82
C LEU A 497 1.65 -5.96 0.92
N PRO A 498 1.10 -4.73 0.84
CA PRO A 498 1.83 -3.47 0.63
C PRO A 498 2.69 -3.01 1.83
N ALA A 499 3.31 -3.93 2.55
CA ALA A 499 4.14 -3.71 3.72
C ALA A 499 5.40 -2.91 3.39
N LEU A 500 6.01 -3.10 2.22
CA LEU A 500 7.13 -2.26 1.79
C LEU A 500 6.65 -0.82 1.65
N ARG A 501 5.51 -0.62 0.96
CA ARG A 501 4.95 0.72 0.80
C ARG A 501 4.63 1.36 2.15
N ALA A 502 4.09 0.61 3.11
CA ALA A 502 3.85 1.09 4.47
C ALA A 502 5.14 1.51 5.18
N VAL A 503 6.22 0.72 5.06
CA VAL A 503 7.54 1.08 5.60
C VAL A 503 8.07 2.36 4.93
N GLN A 504 8.02 2.46 3.61
CA GLN A 504 8.50 3.63 2.85
C GLN A 504 7.83 4.92 3.34
N LEU A 505 6.52 4.86 3.58
CA LEU A 505 5.70 6.01 3.95
C LEU A 505 5.71 6.32 5.46
N SER A 506 6.06 5.38 6.33
CA SER A 506 6.17 5.64 7.77
C SER A 506 7.25 6.67 8.09
N ALA A 507 7.15 7.47 9.15
CA ALA A 507 8.24 8.40 9.50
C ALA A 507 9.49 7.68 10.04
N ILE A 508 10.65 8.28 9.79
CA ILE A 508 11.89 7.88 10.47
C ILE A 508 11.90 8.46 11.87
N ARG A 509 12.20 7.58 12.82
CA ARG A 509 12.41 7.89 14.24
C ARG A 509 13.84 8.36 14.49
N PRO A 510 14.05 9.62 14.93
CA PRO A 510 15.40 10.13 15.24
C PRO A 510 16.03 9.49 16.48
N ASP A 511 15.22 8.88 17.35
CA ASP A 511 15.67 8.26 18.60
C ASP A 511 16.31 6.87 18.39
N LEU A 512 16.26 6.31 17.18
CA LEU A 512 17.01 5.15 16.66
C LEU A 512 16.93 3.84 17.47
N LYS A 513 16.23 3.84 18.61
CA LYS A 513 16.10 2.71 19.54
C LYS A 513 15.00 1.75 19.12
N GLU A 514 13.94 2.25 18.51
CA GLU A 514 12.77 1.45 18.12
C GLU A 514 12.57 1.46 16.60
N TYR A 515 11.99 0.38 16.07
CA TYR A 515 11.70 0.23 14.63
C TYR A 515 10.47 1.05 14.22
N THR A 516 10.27 1.31 12.94
CA THR A 516 8.90 1.53 12.45
C THR A 516 8.06 0.30 12.76
N ALA A 517 6.88 0.49 13.35
CA ALA A 517 5.91 -0.59 13.53
C ALA A 517 4.96 -0.63 12.32
N VAL A 518 5.02 -1.69 11.52
CA VAL A 518 4.05 -1.96 10.45
C VAL A 518 3.21 -3.17 10.82
N LEU A 519 1.90 -2.99 10.93
CA LEU A 519 0.97 -4.09 11.06
C LEU A 519 0.46 -4.46 9.68
N ALA A 520 0.72 -5.69 9.26
CA ALA A 520 0.40 -6.17 7.92
C ALA A 520 -0.66 -7.28 8.00
N PHE A 521 -1.76 -7.12 7.29
CA PHE A 521 -2.83 -8.12 7.22
C PHE A 521 -2.90 -8.70 5.82
N SER A 522 -2.81 -10.02 5.76
CA SER A 522 -3.17 -10.75 4.55
C SER A 522 -4.17 -11.83 4.91
N THR A 523 -5.01 -12.06 3.94
CA THR A 523 -6.21 -12.87 4.05
C THR A 523 -5.97 -14.25 3.46
N GLU A 524 -4.87 -14.38 2.75
CA GLU A 524 -4.42 -15.61 2.17
C GLU A 524 -3.65 -16.44 3.21
N LYS A 525 -3.57 -17.74 2.97
CA LYS A 525 -2.78 -18.62 3.84
C LYS A 525 -1.31 -18.24 3.77
N ALA A 526 -0.56 -18.47 4.85
CA ALA A 526 0.90 -18.37 4.80
C ALA A 526 1.52 -19.33 3.75
N GLN A 527 0.83 -20.43 3.41
CA GLN A 527 1.17 -21.37 2.34
C GLN A 527 -0.13 -21.89 1.71
N SER A 528 -0.36 -21.65 0.41
CA SER A 528 -1.36 -22.40 -0.37
C SER A 528 -0.64 -23.59 -1.05
N THR A 529 -1.19 -24.79 -0.92
CA THR A 529 -0.75 -25.94 -1.71
C THR A 529 -1.50 -25.88 -3.03
N PRO A 530 -0.83 -25.72 -4.18
CA PRO A 530 -1.48 -25.77 -5.48
C PRO A 530 -2.28 -27.08 -5.62
N SER A 531 -3.44 -27.01 -6.29
CA SER A 531 -4.17 -28.21 -6.70
C SER A 531 -3.21 -29.14 -7.43
N THR A 532 -3.09 -30.40 -6.98
CA THR A 532 -2.10 -31.35 -7.52
C THR A 532 -2.39 -31.75 -8.97
N ALA A 533 -3.57 -31.42 -9.51
CA ALA A 533 -3.91 -31.56 -10.92
C ALA A 533 -5.06 -30.59 -11.29
N PRO A 534 -4.77 -29.41 -11.88
CA PRO A 534 -5.83 -28.51 -12.35
C PRO A 534 -6.66 -29.20 -13.44
N ARG A 535 -7.99 -29.16 -13.30
CA ARG A 535 -8.94 -29.87 -14.17
C ARG A 535 -9.38 -29.05 -15.37
N SER A 536 -9.11 -27.74 -15.36
CA SER A 536 -9.48 -26.80 -16.42
C SER A 536 -8.42 -25.70 -16.60
N GLY A 537 -8.45 -25.01 -17.75
CA GLY A 537 -7.59 -23.85 -17.99
C GLY A 537 -7.87 -22.68 -17.04
N LEU A 538 -9.13 -22.49 -16.64
CA LEU A 538 -9.52 -21.49 -15.64
C LEU A 538 -8.96 -21.83 -14.26
N GLU A 539 -9.04 -23.10 -13.84
CA GLU A 539 -8.45 -23.55 -12.57
C GLU A 539 -6.93 -23.37 -12.58
N LEU A 540 -6.26 -23.69 -13.69
CA LEU A 540 -4.83 -23.42 -13.85
C LEU A 540 -4.50 -21.93 -13.75
N ALA A 541 -5.30 -21.06 -14.38
CA ALA A 541 -5.10 -19.61 -14.33
C ALA A 541 -5.30 -19.06 -12.91
N LEU A 542 -6.36 -19.47 -12.20
CA LEU A 542 -6.63 -19.06 -10.82
C LEU A 542 -5.53 -19.53 -9.86
N VAL A 543 -5.09 -20.78 -9.97
CA VAL A 543 -3.98 -21.31 -9.15
C VAL A 543 -2.67 -20.58 -9.45
N SER A 544 -2.44 -20.20 -10.70
CA SER A 544 -1.26 -19.42 -11.09
C SER A 544 -1.29 -18.01 -10.50
N LEU A 545 -2.44 -17.33 -10.56
CA LEU A 545 -2.61 -16.01 -9.94
C LEU A 545 -2.43 -16.08 -8.42
N ASP A 546 -3.06 -17.03 -7.74
CA ASP A 546 -2.86 -17.24 -6.29
C ASP A 546 -1.38 -17.45 -5.96
N SER A 547 -0.67 -18.28 -6.74
CA SER A 547 0.76 -18.49 -6.54
C SER A 547 1.60 -17.23 -6.72
N LEU A 548 1.26 -16.37 -7.69
CA LEU A 548 1.95 -15.10 -7.93
C LEU A 548 1.75 -14.14 -6.75
N VAL A 549 0.50 -13.97 -6.28
CA VAL A 549 0.17 -13.10 -5.14
C VAL A 549 0.86 -13.58 -3.87
N GLN A 550 0.83 -14.89 -3.61
CA GLN A 550 1.44 -15.52 -2.45
C GLN A 550 2.96 -15.39 -2.41
N GLN A 551 3.62 -15.58 -3.56
CA GLN A 551 5.04 -15.31 -3.65
C GLN A 551 5.31 -13.83 -3.34
N GLY A 552 4.51 -12.93 -3.93
CA GLY A 552 4.56 -11.49 -3.65
C GLY A 552 4.52 -11.18 -2.14
N HIS A 553 3.65 -11.83 -1.36
CA HIS A 553 3.58 -11.66 0.10
C HIS A 553 4.91 -11.91 0.81
N HIS A 554 5.51 -13.08 0.58
CA HIS A 554 6.72 -13.51 1.28
C HIS A 554 7.91 -12.63 0.91
N TRP A 555 8.04 -12.32 -0.38
CA TRP A 555 9.06 -11.42 -0.89
C TRP A 555 8.91 -10.03 -0.28
N GLU A 556 7.69 -9.48 -0.26
CA GLU A 556 7.47 -8.12 0.22
C GLU A 556 7.71 -8.00 1.73
N LEU A 557 7.29 -8.97 2.54
CA LEU A 557 7.58 -8.96 3.99
C LEU A 557 9.07 -9.08 4.31
N GLY A 558 9.77 -9.98 3.60
CA GLY A 558 11.22 -10.15 3.76
C GLY A 558 11.97 -8.87 3.36
N PHE A 559 11.60 -8.30 2.22
CA PHE A 559 12.23 -7.10 1.69
C PHE A 559 11.91 -5.86 2.54
N ALA A 560 10.66 -5.65 2.95
CA ALA A 560 10.28 -4.53 3.82
C ALA A 560 11.05 -4.55 5.15
N SER A 561 11.31 -5.76 5.69
CA SER A 561 12.13 -5.92 6.89
C SER A 561 13.59 -5.52 6.66
N LEU A 562 14.18 -5.93 5.54
CA LEU A 562 15.55 -5.54 5.16
C LEU A 562 15.65 -4.02 4.88
N PHE A 563 14.67 -3.48 4.17
CA PHE A 563 14.61 -2.06 3.84
C PHE A 563 14.53 -1.20 5.09
N GLU A 564 13.73 -1.58 6.09
CA GLU A 564 13.70 -0.85 7.37
C GLU A 564 15.05 -0.94 8.11
N GLN A 565 15.72 -2.09 8.12
CA GLN A 565 17.05 -2.18 8.73
C GLN A 565 18.06 -1.24 8.06
N GLN A 566 18.03 -1.18 6.72
CA GLN A 566 18.86 -0.24 5.96
C GLN A 566 18.51 1.20 6.29
N ARG A 567 17.22 1.56 6.25
CA ARG A 567 16.71 2.89 6.59
C ARG A 567 17.17 3.35 7.97
N ARG A 568 17.09 2.48 8.98
CA ARG A 568 17.58 2.75 10.33
C ARG A 568 19.09 2.97 10.35
N LYS A 569 19.87 2.14 9.65
CA LYS A 569 21.32 2.33 9.51
C LYS A 569 21.59 3.73 8.94
N ARG A 570 20.91 4.15 7.86
CA ARG A 570 21.09 5.48 7.25
C ARG A 570 20.72 6.61 8.20
N ALA A 571 19.58 6.48 8.87
CA ALA A 571 19.10 7.48 9.82
C ALA A 571 20.10 7.73 10.95
N ARG A 572 20.88 6.71 11.39
CA ARG A 572 21.94 6.89 12.40
C ARG A 572 23.03 7.83 11.92
N TYR A 573 23.53 7.61 10.71
CA TYR A 573 24.58 8.44 10.13
C TYR A 573 24.09 9.85 9.81
N ALA A 574 22.88 9.97 9.26
CA ALA A 574 22.29 11.27 8.98
C ALA A 574 21.99 12.04 10.28
N SER A 575 21.56 11.36 11.36
CA SER A 575 21.31 11.99 12.67
C SER A 575 22.59 12.55 13.24
N ALA A 576 23.67 11.77 13.20
CA ALA A 576 24.98 12.22 13.62
C ALA A 576 25.50 13.40 12.79
N ALA A 577 25.26 13.40 11.48
CA ALA A 577 25.58 14.52 10.61
C ALA A 577 24.82 15.81 10.94
N VAL A 578 23.51 15.69 11.21
CA VAL A 578 22.65 16.84 11.56
C VAL A 578 22.96 17.37 12.95
N LEU A 579 23.30 16.49 13.90
CA LEU A 579 23.58 16.85 15.29
C LEU A 579 25.06 17.16 15.57
N GLY A 580 25.95 17.00 14.58
CA GLY A 580 27.40 17.15 14.75
C GLY A 580 27.99 16.14 15.74
N GLN A 581 27.37 14.97 15.88
CA GLN A 581 27.77 13.95 16.84
C GLN A 581 28.70 12.91 16.20
N PRO A 582 29.68 12.39 16.95
CA PRO A 582 30.51 11.29 16.48
C PRO A 582 29.71 9.98 16.37
N VAL A 583 29.87 9.23 15.28
CA VAL A 583 29.35 7.85 15.14
C VAL A 583 30.49 6.87 15.35
N CYS A 584 30.35 6.00 16.36
CA CYS A 584 31.20 4.83 16.47
C CYS A 584 30.72 3.78 15.45
N THR A 585 31.56 3.50 14.45
CA THR A 585 31.39 2.35 13.55
C THR A 585 31.74 1.06 14.31
N GLN A 586 30.97 0.71 15.33
CA GLN A 586 31.05 -0.68 15.79
C GLN A 586 30.62 -1.55 14.62
N GLY A 587 31.43 -2.55 14.27
CA GLY A 587 31.07 -3.58 13.30
C GLY A 587 29.79 -4.24 13.78
N VAL A 588 28.66 -3.72 13.32
CA VAL A 588 27.36 -4.27 13.64
C VAL A 588 27.34 -5.61 12.94
N ALA A 589 27.51 -6.69 13.71
CA ALA A 589 27.16 -8.03 13.24
C ALA A 589 25.80 -7.89 12.57
N GLN A 590 25.70 -8.22 11.28
CA GLN A 590 24.43 -8.13 10.56
C GLN A 590 23.39 -8.84 11.43
N PRO A 591 22.37 -8.12 11.96
CA PRO A 591 21.33 -8.80 12.69
C PRO A 591 20.65 -9.70 11.67
N THR A 592 20.78 -11.01 11.82
CA THR A 592 19.95 -11.96 11.09
C THR A 592 18.51 -11.49 11.27
N PRO A 593 17.75 -11.22 10.19
CA PRO A 593 16.43 -10.63 10.32
C PRO A 593 15.55 -11.58 11.12
N ALA A 594 15.28 -11.24 12.38
CA ALA A 594 14.19 -11.85 13.10
C ALA A 594 12.90 -11.32 12.45
N LEU A 595 12.23 -12.17 11.67
CA LEU A 595 10.82 -11.99 11.33
C LEU A 595 10.08 -11.63 12.63
N GLY A 596 9.52 -10.42 12.71
CA GLY A 596 8.77 -9.93 13.88
C GLY A 596 9.34 -8.71 14.64
N GLY A 597 10.40 -8.05 14.17
CA GLY A 597 10.94 -6.84 14.81
C GLY A 597 10.21 -5.53 14.46
N ALA A 598 10.13 -5.23 13.15
CA ALA A 598 9.51 -4.00 12.62
C ALA A 598 8.12 -4.26 12.02
N ILE A 599 7.88 -5.48 11.55
CA ILE A 599 6.66 -5.87 10.86
C ILE A 599 6.01 -6.99 11.66
N SER A 600 4.80 -6.75 12.13
CA SER A 600 3.91 -7.79 12.66
C SER A 600 2.93 -8.14 11.56
N PHE A 601 2.75 -9.42 11.31
CA PHE A 601 1.83 -9.89 10.30
C PHE A 601 0.82 -10.85 10.89
N SER A 602 -0.41 -10.81 10.38
CA SER A 602 -1.45 -11.77 10.70
C SER A 602 -2.00 -12.35 9.41
N PHE A 603 -1.83 -13.66 9.25
CA PHE A 603 -2.40 -14.44 8.16
C PHE A 603 -3.60 -15.24 8.68
N MET A 604 -4.48 -15.62 7.76
CA MET A 604 -5.51 -16.61 8.06
C MET A 604 -4.88 -17.93 8.56
N PRO A 605 -5.40 -18.56 9.64
CA PRO A 605 -4.86 -19.81 10.15
C PRO A 605 -4.86 -20.95 9.11
N GLU A 606 -3.76 -21.70 9.02
CA GLU A 606 -3.57 -22.80 8.05
C GLU A 606 -4.66 -23.90 8.12
N LYS A 607 -5.25 -24.09 9.31
CA LYS A 607 -6.25 -25.12 9.62
C LYS A 607 -7.58 -24.94 8.88
N ILE A 608 -7.84 -23.75 8.32
CA ILE A 608 -9.04 -23.54 7.49
C ILE A 608 -8.73 -24.11 6.10
N ASN A 609 -9.39 -25.18 5.68
CA ASN A 609 -9.07 -25.87 4.43
C ASN A 609 -9.30 -24.94 3.22
N GLY A 610 -8.26 -24.74 2.40
CA GLY A 610 -8.30 -23.78 1.29
C GLY A 610 -9.21 -24.26 0.15
N MET A 611 -9.39 -25.57 0.00
CA MET A 611 -10.34 -26.14 -0.95
C MET A 611 -11.80 -25.98 -0.52
N GLU A 612 -12.06 -25.73 0.77
CA GLU A 612 -13.41 -25.45 1.29
C GLU A 612 -13.75 -23.95 1.18
N LEU A 613 -12.75 -23.07 1.30
CA LEU A 613 -12.91 -21.61 1.06
C LEU A 613 -12.89 -21.24 -0.43
N GLY A 614 -12.13 -21.98 -1.23
CA GLY A 614 -11.94 -21.74 -2.67
C GLY A 614 -12.75 -22.67 -3.56
N ALA A 615 -13.83 -23.26 -3.07
CA ALA A 615 -14.63 -24.22 -3.83
C ALA A 615 -15.34 -23.53 -5.03
N GLY A 616 -14.63 -23.39 -6.15
CA GLY A 616 -15.23 -23.10 -7.46
C GLY A 616 -15.17 -21.66 -7.95
N GLY A 617 -14.37 -20.77 -7.33
CA GLY A 617 -14.28 -19.37 -7.77
C GLY A 617 -15.31 -18.43 -7.14
N TYR A 618 -16.01 -18.86 -6.09
CA TYR A 618 -16.91 -17.98 -5.32
C TYR A 618 -16.09 -17.12 -4.39
N GLN A 619 -15.96 -15.85 -4.74
CA GLN A 619 -15.12 -14.92 -4.01
C GLN A 619 -15.90 -14.04 -3.05
N PHE A 620 -17.22 -14.04 -2.84
CA PHE A 620 -17.79 -13.39 -1.64
C PHE A 620 -19.07 -14.10 -1.16
N ASP A 621 -18.95 -15.38 -0.79
CA ASP A 621 -20.04 -16.09 -0.15
C ASP A 621 -20.20 -15.66 1.33
N PRO A 622 -21.37 -15.15 1.77
CA PRO A 622 -21.58 -14.67 3.15
C PRO A 622 -21.26 -15.69 4.24
N THR A 623 -21.47 -16.98 3.99
CA THR A 623 -21.18 -18.05 4.95
C THR A 623 -19.67 -18.17 5.14
N VAL A 624 -18.90 -18.08 4.06
CA VAL A 624 -17.43 -18.09 4.09
C VAL A 624 -16.89 -16.80 4.73
N THR A 625 -17.31 -15.63 4.24
CA THR A 625 -16.83 -14.33 4.71
C THR A 625 -17.13 -14.09 6.18
N THR A 626 -18.32 -14.51 6.68
CA THR A 626 -18.66 -14.45 8.10
C THR A 626 -17.69 -15.29 8.94
N GLY A 627 -17.37 -16.51 8.49
CA GLY A 627 -16.40 -17.38 9.17
C GLY A 627 -15.01 -16.75 9.24
N LEU A 628 -14.56 -16.14 8.14
CA LEU A 628 -13.27 -15.43 8.07
C LEU A 628 -13.23 -14.21 9.00
N PHE A 629 -14.30 -13.43 9.05
CA PHE A 629 -14.44 -12.30 9.96
C PHE A 629 -14.35 -12.74 11.43
N LEU A 630 -15.08 -13.80 11.80
CA LEU A 630 -14.99 -14.38 13.14
C LEU A 630 -13.57 -14.88 13.45
N ALA A 631 -12.89 -15.52 12.50
CA ALA A 631 -11.50 -15.92 12.67
C ALA A 631 -10.55 -14.73 12.90
N GLY A 632 -10.77 -13.61 12.21
CA GLY A 632 -10.05 -12.34 12.43
C GLY A 632 -10.27 -11.78 13.84
N ARG A 633 -11.52 -11.75 14.29
CA ARG A 633 -11.87 -11.33 15.66
C ARG A 633 -11.16 -12.21 16.69
N LYS A 634 -11.21 -13.52 16.53
CA LYS A 634 -10.55 -14.48 17.42
C LYS A 634 -9.03 -14.27 17.47
N ALA A 635 -8.41 -14.04 16.30
CA ALA A 635 -6.98 -13.79 16.22
C ALA A 635 -6.56 -12.55 17.02
N PHE A 636 -7.33 -11.46 16.96
CA PHE A 636 -7.08 -10.29 17.80
C PHE A 636 -7.24 -10.63 19.29
N LEU A 637 -8.35 -11.26 19.69
CA LEU A 637 -8.62 -11.58 21.11
C LEU A 637 -7.54 -12.48 21.71
N ASP A 638 -7.01 -13.43 20.93
CA ASP A 638 -5.89 -14.28 21.32
C ASP A 638 -4.57 -13.50 21.45
N GLN A 639 -4.32 -12.53 20.56
CA GLN A 639 -3.14 -11.68 20.64
C GLN A 639 -3.23 -10.69 21.81
N ALA A 640 -4.39 -10.06 22.01
CA ALA A 640 -4.62 -9.11 23.10
C ALA A 640 -4.49 -9.76 24.49
N SER A 641 -4.89 -11.02 24.63
CA SER A 641 -4.74 -11.80 25.87
C SER A 641 -3.34 -12.40 26.07
N SER A 642 -2.50 -12.43 25.02
CA SER A 642 -1.16 -13.03 25.07
C SER A 642 -0.13 -12.09 25.68
N GLN A 643 0.61 -12.54 26.69
CA GLN A 643 1.76 -11.78 27.21
C GLN A 643 2.95 -11.74 26.23
N LYS A 644 3.04 -12.70 25.30
CA LYS A 644 4.18 -12.85 24.39
C LYS A 644 3.96 -12.26 22.99
N ARG A 645 2.70 -12.15 22.54
CA ARG A 645 2.32 -11.70 21.19
C ARG A 645 1.24 -10.61 21.24
N ASN A 646 1.39 -9.68 22.17
CA ASN A 646 0.42 -8.60 22.34
C ASN A 646 0.55 -7.57 21.22
N VAL A 647 -0.44 -7.53 20.32
CA VAL A 647 -0.47 -6.59 19.19
C VAL A 647 -0.48 -5.13 19.65
N LEU A 648 -1.09 -4.81 20.78
CA LEU A 648 -1.13 -3.44 21.33
C LEU A 648 0.25 -2.99 21.82
N THR A 649 1.05 -3.92 22.35
CA THR A 649 2.47 -3.64 22.66
C THR A 649 3.26 -3.34 21.39
N PHE A 650 3.07 -4.15 20.34
CA PHE A 650 3.74 -3.94 19.06
C PHE A 650 3.37 -2.58 18.44
N LEU A 651 2.08 -2.24 18.45
CA LEU A 651 1.55 -0.96 17.98
C LEU A 651 1.88 0.21 18.90
N ARG A 652 2.44 -0.03 20.08
CA ARG A 652 2.70 1.01 21.11
C ARG A 652 1.44 1.72 21.57
N TRP A 653 0.29 1.04 21.50
CA TRP A 653 -0.98 1.53 22.01
C TRP A 653 -1.05 1.29 23.51
N LYS A 654 -0.23 2.05 24.24
CA LYS A 654 0.00 1.94 25.68
C LYS A 654 -1.27 2.19 26.48
N TYR A 655 -2.03 3.24 26.15
CA TYR A 655 -3.23 3.62 26.88
C TYR A 655 -4.36 2.62 26.65
N VAL A 656 -4.53 2.16 25.41
CA VAL A 656 -5.48 1.07 25.10
C VAL A 656 -5.09 -0.21 25.83
N LYS A 657 -3.82 -0.60 25.82
CA LYS A 657 -3.34 -1.78 26.57
C LYS A 657 -3.58 -1.65 28.07
N GLN A 658 -3.26 -0.49 28.65
CA GLN A 658 -3.47 -0.24 30.08
C GLN A 658 -4.94 -0.32 30.48
N ALA A 659 -5.86 0.13 29.63
CA ALA A 659 -7.29 0.00 29.86
C ALA A 659 -7.76 -1.46 29.85
N ILE A 660 -7.26 -2.27 28.90
CA ILE A 660 -7.60 -3.71 28.82
C ILE A 660 -6.97 -4.50 29.97
N GLU A 661 -5.78 -4.11 30.42
CA GLU A 661 -5.05 -4.74 31.52
C GLU A 661 -5.35 -4.10 32.89
N ALA A 662 -6.36 -3.23 32.98
CA ALA A 662 -6.61 -2.39 34.14
C ALA A 662 -6.66 -3.21 35.46
N PRO A 663 -5.98 -2.76 36.54
CA PRO A 663 -5.91 -3.50 37.81
C PRO A 663 -7.26 -3.67 38.49
N ASP A 664 -8.21 -2.75 38.24
CA ASP A 664 -9.58 -2.80 38.76
C ASP A 664 -10.43 -3.92 38.14
N GLY A 665 -9.88 -4.66 37.16
CA GLY A 665 -10.53 -5.78 36.50
C GLY A 665 -11.50 -5.37 35.38
N SER A 666 -11.73 -4.08 35.16
CA SER A 666 -12.68 -3.58 34.14
C SER A 666 -12.33 -4.06 32.73
N GLY A 667 -11.05 -4.00 32.35
CA GLY A 667 -10.56 -4.50 31.07
C GLY A 667 -10.67 -6.03 30.92
N LYS A 668 -10.49 -6.79 32.01
CA LYS A 668 -10.73 -8.25 32.00
C LYS A 668 -12.21 -8.56 31.80
N THR A 669 -13.10 -7.80 32.44
CA THR A 669 -14.55 -7.93 32.22
C THR A 669 -14.92 -7.58 30.78
N TRP A 670 -14.33 -6.53 30.21
CA TRP A 670 -14.54 -6.17 28.81
C TRP A 670 -14.10 -7.32 27.88
N LEU A 671 -12.88 -7.83 28.05
CA LEU A 671 -12.35 -8.92 27.22
C LEU A 671 -13.19 -10.20 27.33
N ALA A 672 -13.64 -10.55 28.53
CA ALA A 672 -14.54 -11.67 28.76
C ALA A 672 -15.87 -11.51 28.00
N LYS A 673 -16.49 -10.32 28.08
CA LYS A 673 -17.72 -10.02 27.32
C LYS A 673 -17.51 -10.10 25.81
N ARG A 674 -16.36 -9.64 25.30
CA ARG A 674 -16.03 -9.76 23.87
C ARG A 674 -15.86 -11.22 23.45
N LEU A 675 -15.22 -12.04 24.28
CA LEU A 675 -15.05 -13.47 24.05
C LEU A 675 -16.39 -14.22 24.10
N ASP A 676 -17.27 -13.90 25.04
CA ASP A 676 -18.63 -14.45 25.13
C ASP A 676 -19.45 -14.10 23.88
N LYS A 677 -19.39 -12.84 23.43
CA LYS A 677 -20.03 -12.43 22.17
C LYS A 677 -19.46 -13.18 20.97
N TYR A 678 -18.13 -13.30 20.87
CA TYR A 678 -17.51 -14.10 19.80
C TYR A 678 -18.03 -15.54 19.82
N ASN A 679 -18.07 -16.19 20.98
CA ASN A 679 -18.53 -17.58 21.10
C ASN A 679 -20.00 -17.74 20.69
N ALA A 680 -20.85 -16.77 21.06
CA ALA A 680 -22.25 -16.74 20.64
C ALA A 680 -22.39 -16.59 19.12
N ASP A 681 -21.73 -15.59 18.54
CA ASP A 681 -21.75 -15.34 17.10
C ASP A 681 -21.18 -16.55 16.31
N PHE A 682 -20.11 -17.17 16.82
CA PHE A 682 -19.52 -18.38 16.24
C PHE A 682 -20.45 -19.60 16.32
N ALA A 683 -21.17 -19.79 17.42
CA ALA A 683 -22.14 -20.87 17.56
C ALA A 683 -23.30 -20.72 16.55
N THR A 684 -23.77 -19.47 16.32
CA THR A 684 -24.77 -19.20 15.28
C THR A 684 -24.24 -19.53 13.89
N TRP A 685 -23.03 -19.08 13.56
CA TRP A 685 -22.41 -19.39 12.28
C TRP A 685 -22.20 -20.90 12.08
N ASP A 686 -21.61 -21.60 13.07
CA ASP A 686 -21.35 -23.04 13.02
C ASP A 686 -22.64 -23.87 12.88
N ALA A 687 -23.76 -23.41 13.43
CA ALA A 687 -25.05 -24.06 13.25
C ALA A 687 -25.58 -23.94 11.81
N THR A 688 -25.23 -22.88 11.09
CA THR A 688 -25.65 -22.62 9.70
C THR A 688 -24.67 -23.08 8.63
N PHE A 689 -23.40 -23.32 9.00
CA PHE A 689 -22.35 -23.70 8.07
C PHE A 689 -22.60 -25.10 7.46
N PRO A 690 -22.51 -25.28 6.12
CA PRO A 690 -22.71 -26.58 5.50
C PRO A 690 -21.59 -27.57 5.86
N LYS A 691 -21.86 -28.50 6.80
CA LYS A 691 -20.83 -29.41 7.35
C LYS A 691 -20.55 -30.66 6.52
N THR A 692 -21.38 -30.95 5.52
CA THR A 692 -21.23 -32.16 4.69
C THR A 692 -20.91 -31.80 3.25
N PRO A 693 -20.16 -32.63 2.50
CA PRO A 693 -19.90 -32.38 1.09
C PRO A 693 -21.18 -32.22 0.25
N ALA A 694 -22.25 -32.94 0.61
CA ALA A 694 -23.55 -32.83 -0.07
C ALA A 694 -24.25 -31.50 0.23
N ALA A 695 -24.27 -31.06 1.50
CA ALA A 695 -24.82 -29.76 1.88
C ALA A 695 -24.01 -28.61 1.26
N TRP A 696 -22.68 -28.74 1.21
CA TRP A 696 -21.82 -27.77 0.54
C TRP A 696 -22.10 -27.71 -0.97
N LYS A 697 -22.22 -28.86 -1.63
CA LYS A 697 -22.58 -28.89 -3.06
C LYS A 697 -23.95 -28.26 -3.32
N ALA A 698 -24.94 -28.51 -2.46
CA ALA A 698 -26.26 -27.90 -2.56
C ALA A 698 -26.21 -26.39 -2.39
N HIS A 699 -25.44 -25.90 -1.40
CA HIS A 699 -25.18 -24.48 -1.18
C HIS A 699 -24.54 -23.82 -2.42
N ILE A 700 -23.51 -24.44 -2.98
CA ILE A 700 -22.86 -23.92 -4.21
C ILE A 700 -23.83 -23.90 -5.40
N GLN A 701 -24.69 -24.90 -5.54
CA GLN A 701 -25.70 -24.90 -6.61
C GLN A 701 -26.72 -23.78 -6.42
N GLU A 702 -27.23 -23.57 -5.20
CA GLU A 702 -28.12 -22.45 -4.88
C GLU A 702 -27.48 -21.10 -5.24
N ARG A 703 -26.18 -20.95 -4.98
CA ARG A 703 -25.44 -19.74 -5.38
C ARG A 703 -25.28 -19.59 -6.89
N HIS A 704 -25.09 -20.69 -7.61
CA HIS A 704 -25.03 -20.68 -9.06
C HIS A 704 -26.38 -20.29 -9.67
N ASP A 705 -27.48 -20.82 -9.13
CA ASP A 705 -28.83 -20.51 -9.64
C ASP A 705 -29.15 -19.02 -9.48
N LEU A 706 -28.73 -18.39 -8.37
CA LEU A 706 -28.82 -16.94 -8.18
C LEU A 706 -27.98 -16.12 -9.18
N LEU A 707 -26.86 -16.68 -9.64
CA LEU A 707 -26.01 -16.02 -10.64
C LEU A 707 -26.70 -16.00 -11.99
N ASP A 708 -27.23 -17.15 -12.41
CA ASP A 708 -27.92 -17.30 -13.70
C ASP A 708 -29.09 -16.31 -13.84
N ASP A 709 -29.79 -16.01 -12.74
CA ASP A 709 -30.86 -15.01 -12.70
C ASP A 709 -30.37 -13.56 -12.89
N LYS A 710 -29.09 -13.26 -12.63
CA LYS A 710 -28.51 -11.90 -12.68
C LYS A 710 -27.60 -11.61 -13.89
N ILE A 711 -27.37 -12.58 -14.78
CA ILE A 711 -26.41 -12.48 -15.91
C ILE A 711 -26.71 -11.33 -16.90
N GLU A 712 -27.94 -10.79 -16.92
CA GLU A 712 -28.35 -9.75 -17.87
C GLU A 712 -28.53 -8.34 -17.27
N GLU A 713 -28.14 -8.11 -16.01
CA GLU A 713 -28.52 -6.88 -15.26
C GLU A 713 -27.47 -5.75 -15.26
N CYS A 714 -26.33 -5.83 -15.95
CA CYS A 714 -25.41 -4.68 -15.99
C CYS A 714 -26.08 -3.48 -16.69
N PRO A 715 -26.30 -2.34 -15.99
CA PRO A 715 -26.86 -1.14 -16.62
C PRO A 715 -25.93 -0.63 -17.72
N GLU A 716 -26.45 -0.21 -18.87
CA GLU A 716 -25.64 0.34 -19.98
C GLU A 716 -24.89 1.64 -19.63
#